data_AF-I0YJV7-F1
#
_entry.id   AF-I0YJV7-F1
#
_cell.length_a   1.000
_cell.length_b   1.000
_cell.length_c   1.000
_cell.angle_alpha   90.00
_cell.angle_beta   90.00
_cell.angle_gamma   90.00
#
_symmetry.space_group_name_H-M   'P 1'
#
loop_
_entity.id
_entity.type
_entity.pdbx_description
1 polymer ?
#
loop_
_entity_poly.entity_id
_entity_poly.type
_entity_poly.pdbx_seq_one_letter_code
_entity_poly.pdbx_strand_id
1 'polypeptide(L)'
;MSKNNFSGLLPSNFEEFRSVDYWDGFFKARNQKSFEWYGEWKQLRPLVLPLVKPSKAILVVGCGNSDLSADMYDEGCTHITNVDFSKTVIKEMMLKNLRKRPLMKWLFDSSSFAVIVDKGGLDALMGEDTAGSEDAGGKLLAEVARLLMYNEGAAYLCVTLAQTHVLRKLLGAFQSGWSIKLHRVPPSPDMAGSPLQPVLAVVHRCLRQQDSGPASLGSAPVELGFGEDPACCNSEQLADIVKVVKEENAARALGKEQDKGDIFARLHPGSRIAIPCLPFAAQDIRARVNTAPEEAGSSQEVSSNGDVGVDRDSQASCYPPDSQEESAPLGNCSARFSAIVLDNRQEASERAVHECCVFIVPQGREHEWLFATVEGQWAVAADCRAKRVILVILNRGHTFKGTAAVNRELSPLVKNLAPADVREGEKKIPILTTSEGIGERVVLEEAESSINGHISVEDVKVLLPDAEDPGEMQWLRRMVFTSNRNLTQSEAYLIPASAAGTAQDKGRAPKKGKAKKASKGKDEGYVPMVPSYEILASEYHSAMVAGLSLIAEGLLERRRREGGDPGRVLVVGLGGGALPIYLHSCLGLAVDCVELDATVVGLARRHFDFADVCSQPSLTALVGDGLEVVAELAHAPDAPSLDVLIVDAGSGDASLAMTCPPAAFLGEDFLENARAAVRPDGLVIVNCVSRSAEAFSKAAAALQAVFAEVYELGMDTDINRVLFAAPAPLPEGVRGKVGRSANCAMQLVAKLLPLAASEADTALLEVPPDAPLVTQMQAMKLLDRPSGK
;
A
#
# COMPACT_ATOMS: atom_id res chain seq x y z
N MET A 1 44.08 32.48 -7.60
CA MET A 1 43.40 32.86 -6.35
C MET A 1 42.23 33.77 -6.71
N SER A 2 41.03 33.20 -6.83
CA SER A 2 39.78 33.95 -6.95
C SER A 2 39.11 33.90 -5.57
N LYS A 3 39.02 35.03 -4.88
CA LYS A 3 38.20 35.15 -3.67
C LYS A 3 36.74 34.98 -4.13
N ASN A 4 36.11 33.87 -3.77
CA ASN A 4 34.69 33.66 -4.06
C ASN A 4 33.86 34.68 -3.26
N ASN A 5 33.33 35.69 -3.94
CA ASN A 5 32.30 36.57 -3.41
C ASN A 5 30.97 35.80 -3.30
N PHE A 6 30.81 35.00 -2.23
CA PHE A 6 29.56 34.30 -1.91
C PHE A 6 28.60 35.14 -1.05
N SER A 7 29.01 36.33 -0.61
CA SER A 7 28.24 37.20 0.28
C SER A 7 26.96 37.80 -0.33
N GLY A 8 26.72 37.61 -1.64
CA GLY A 8 25.54 38.13 -2.34
C GLY A 8 24.41 37.12 -2.57
N LEU A 9 24.57 35.85 -2.15
CA LEU A 9 23.60 34.77 -2.37
C LEU A 9 23.01 34.20 -1.07
N LEU A 10 23.35 34.76 0.09
CA LEU A 10 22.76 34.33 1.36
C LEU A 10 21.59 35.22 1.75
N PRO A 11 20.58 34.71 2.47
CA PRO A 11 19.44 35.53 2.88
C PRO A 11 19.92 36.74 3.69
N SER A 12 19.33 37.89 3.39
CA SER A 12 19.67 39.17 4.03
C SER A 12 18.83 39.47 5.26
N ASN A 13 17.69 38.77 5.42
CA ASN A 13 16.73 38.95 6.50
C ASN A 13 15.97 37.64 6.79
N PHE A 14 15.23 37.58 7.89
CA PHE A 14 14.51 36.38 8.35
C PHE A 14 13.35 35.96 7.44
N GLU A 15 12.70 36.89 6.73
CA GLU A 15 11.60 36.58 5.82
C GLU A 15 12.10 35.79 4.60
N GLU A 16 13.29 36.12 4.09
CA GLU A 16 13.92 35.38 2.99
C GLU A 16 14.21 33.92 3.36
N PHE A 17 14.58 33.62 4.61
CA PHE A 17 14.76 32.24 5.08
C PHE A 17 13.48 31.40 5.02
N ARG A 18 12.31 32.04 5.08
CA ARG A 18 10.99 31.41 5.02
C ARG A 18 10.36 31.45 3.62
N SER A 19 11.04 32.04 2.64
CA SER A 19 10.52 32.24 1.30
C SER A 19 10.91 31.11 0.35
N VAL A 20 9.90 30.37 -0.15
CA VAL A 20 10.10 29.35 -1.18
C VAL A 20 10.72 29.94 -2.44
N ASP A 21 10.29 31.14 -2.86
CA ASP A 21 10.80 31.80 -4.06
C ASP A 21 12.30 32.15 -3.94
N TYR A 22 12.72 32.58 -2.74
CA TYR A 22 14.13 32.85 -2.47
C TYR A 22 14.96 31.57 -2.64
N TRP A 23 14.56 30.49 -1.96
CA TRP A 23 15.27 29.21 -2.01
C TRP A 23 15.29 28.60 -3.42
N ASP A 24 14.16 28.67 -4.15
CA ASP A 24 14.09 28.26 -5.55
C ASP A 24 15.10 29.02 -6.42
N GLY A 25 15.26 30.33 -6.22
CA GLY A 25 16.26 31.16 -6.88
C GLY A 25 17.70 30.77 -6.49
N PHE A 26 17.94 30.56 -5.20
CA PHE A 26 19.23 30.14 -4.65
C PHE A 26 19.70 28.80 -5.22
N PHE A 27 18.84 27.77 -5.24
CA PHE A 27 19.17 26.46 -5.77
C PHE A 27 19.42 26.50 -7.28
N LYS A 28 18.61 27.24 -8.05
CA LYS A 28 18.87 27.49 -9.48
C LYS A 28 20.23 28.13 -9.73
N ALA A 29 20.61 29.13 -8.92
CA ALA A 29 21.90 29.82 -9.04
C ALA A 29 23.10 28.93 -8.68
N ARG A 30 22.90 27.90 -7.84
CA ARG A 30 23.94 26.94 -7.43
C ARG A 30 24.30 25.93 -8.52
N ASN A 31 23.40 25.67 -9.47
CA ASN A 31 23.62 24.80 -10.63
C ASN A 31 24.25 23.44 -10.22
N GLN A 32 23.52 22.66 -9.40
CA GLN A 32 23.89 21.31 -8.94
C GLN A 32 25.07 21.20 -7.97
N LYS A 33 25.69 22.32 -7.57
CA LYS A 33 26.72 22.33 -6.53
C LYS A 33 26.08 22.31 -5.15
N SER A 34 26.42 21.30 -4.35
CA SER A 34 25.92 21.16 -2.98
C SER A 34 26.33 22.33 -2.10
N PHE A 35 25.51 22.61 -1.10
CA PHE A 35 25.78 23.61 -0.08
C PHE A 35 25.49 23.05 1.30
N GLU A 36 26.43 23.27 2.22
CA GLU A 36 26.37 22.70 3.56
C GLU A 36 26.19 23.78 4.61
N TRP A 37 24.99 23.84 5.19
CA TRP A 37 24.75 24.54 6.44
C TRP A 37 25.31 23.73 7.61
N TYR A 38 26.01 24.41 8.52
CA TYR A 38 26.40 23.90 9.84
C TYR A 38 27.33 22.68 9.86
N GLY A 39 28.16 22.56 8.82
CA GLY A 39 29.19 21.53 8.71
C GLY A 39 28.84 20.43 7.71
N GLU A 40 29.88 19.73 7.26
CA GLU A 40 29.76 18.63 6.30
C GLU A 40 29.60 17.29 7.03
N TRP A 41 29.33 16.23 6.27
CA TRP A 41 29.23 14.88 6.83
C TRP A 41 30.47 14.47 7.63
N LYS A 42 31.67 14.90 7.22
CA LYS A 42 32.91 14.57 7.93
C LYS A 42 32.88 14.98 9.41
N GLN A 43 32.28 16.12 9.73
CA GLN A 43 32.16 16.62 11.11
C GLN A 43 30.97 15.98 11.84
N LEU A 44 29.86 15.75 11.13
CA LEU A 44 28.63 15.23 11.72
C LEU A 44 28.65 13.70 11.91
N ARG A 45 29.38 12.98 11.07
CA ARG A 45 29.44 11.50 11.04
C ARG A 45 29.68 10.86 12.41
N PRO A 46 30.67 11.30 13.23
CA PRO A 46 30.90 10.68 14.54
C PRO A 46 29.73 10.82 15.52
N LEU A 47 28.89 11.83 15.33
CA LEU A 47 27.75 12.12 16.19
C LEU A 47 26.45 11.49 15.66
N VAL A 48 26.25 11.53 14.33
CA VAL A 48 25.01 11.10 13.67
C VAL A 48 25.01 9.60 13.40
N LEU A 49 26.10 9.04 12.85
CA LEU A 49 26.16 7.64 12.41
C LEU A 49 25.84 6.62 13.53
N PRO A 50 26.22 6.82 14.81
CA PRO A 50 25.82 5.89 15.87
C PRO A 50 24.30 5.84 16.11
N LEU A 51 23.57 6.89 15.71
CA LEU A 51 22.14 7.07 15.97
C LEU A 51 21.28 6.65 14.77
N VAL A 52 21.82 6.75 13.55
CA VAL A 52 21.21 6.26 12.29
C VAL A 52 21.77 4.89 11.92
N LYS A 53 20.92 3.85 11.89
CA LYS A 53 21.34 2.47 11.54
C LYS A 53 20.67 2.04 10.23
N PRO A 54 21.23 1.09 9.46
CA PRO A 54 20.66 0.63 8.18
C PRO A 54 19.18 0.23 8.23
N SER A 55 18.73 -0.34 9.36
CA SER A 55 17.35 -0.79 9.56
C SER A 55 16.37 0.30 9.99
N LYS A 56 16.84 1.52 10.28
CA LYS A 56 15.99 2.61 10.78
C LYS A 56 15.40 3.40 9.62
N ALA A 57 14.10 3.68 9.69
CA ALA A 57 13.47 4.71 8.85
C ALA A 57 13.93 6.10 9.30
N ILE A 58 14.54 6.84 8.38
CA ILE A 58 15.14 8.16 8.63
C ILE A 58 14.40 9.21 7.80
N LEU A 59 13.99 10.31 8.44
CA LEU A 59 13.48 11.50 7.76
C LEU A 59 14.52 12.61 7.84
N VAL A 60 14.84 13.24 6.72
CA VAL A 60 15.65 14.46 6.68
C VAL A 60 14.74 15.62 6.30
N VAL A 61 14.50 16.53 7.27
CA VAL A 61 13.65 17.72 7.07
C VAL A 61 14.48 18.91 6.64
N GLY A 62 13.94 19.73 5.73
CA GLY A 62 14.68 20.86 5.16
C GLY A 62 15.97 20.40 4.48
N CYS A 63 15.90 19.34 3.68
CA CYS A 63 17.10 18.68 3.18
C CYS A 63 17.95 19.57 2.27
N GLY A 64 17.35 20.58 1.62
CA GLY A 64 18.01 21.43 0.65
C GLY A 64 18.75 20.63 -0.42
N ASN A 65 19.90 21.14 -0.86
CA ASN A 65 20.80 20.47 -1.79
C ASN A 65 22.07 19.91 -1.10
N SER A 66 21.97 19.59 0.20
CA SER A 66 23.04 19.00 0.99
C SER A 66 23.37 17.58 0.52
N ASP A 67 24.64 17.20 0.63
CA ASP A 67 25.10 15.82 0.38
C ASP A 67 24.90 14.91 1.61
N LEU A 68 24.43 15.44 2.75
CA LEU A 68 24.22 14.67 3.99
C LEU A 68 23.44 13.37 3.79
N SER A 69 22.32 13.41 3.07
CA SER A 69 21.49 12.22 2.80
C SER A 69 22.21 11.22 1.89
N ALA A 70 22.96 11.72 0.92
CA ALA A 70 23.76 10.90 0.01
C ALA A 70 24.91 10.20 0.75
N ASP A 71 25.56 10.90 1.67
CA ASP A 71 26.65 10.37 2.48
C ASP A 71 26.16 9.33 3.50
N MET A 72 25.03 9.58 4.17
CA MET A 72 24.38 8.60 5.05
C MET A 72 23.99 7.33 4.29
N TYR A 73 23.46 7.48 3.07
CA TYR A 73 23.10 6.35 2.22
C TYR A 73 24.32 5.50 1.84
N ASP A 74 25.42 6.15 1.46
CA ASP A 74 26.66 5.47 1.07
C ASP A 74 27.34 4.75 2.27
N GLU A 75 26.98 5.09 3.51
CA GLU A 75 27.34 4.38 4.76
C GLU A 75 26.35 3.26 5.14
N GLY A 76 25.35 2.98 4.29
CA GLY A 76 24.41 1.87 4.43
C GLY A 76 23.03 2.23 5.00
N CYS A 77 22.75 3.50 5.27
CA CYS A 77 21.41 3.95 5.67
C CYS A 77 20.50 4.11 4.44
N THR A 78 19.89 3.03 3.95
CA THR A 78 19.15 3.06 2.68
C THR A 78 17.70 3.56 2.80
N HIS A 79 17.11 3.52 3.99
CA HIS A 79 15.72 3.92 4.26
C HIS A 79 15.61 5.40 4.64
N ILE A 80 15.99 6.28 3.71
CA ILE A 80 15.97 7.75 3.91
C ILE A 80 14.84 8.38 3.10
N THR A 81 13.99 9.15 3.77
CA THR A 81 13.00 10.04 3.16
C THR A 81 13.45 11.49 3.34
N ASN A 82 13.48 12.25 2.25
CA ASN A 82 13.88 13.66 2.26
C ASN A 82 12.68 14.55 1.96
N VAL A 83 12.55 15.66 2.71
CA VAL A 83 11.51 16.66 2.49
C VAL A 83 12.08 18.07 2.55
N ASP A 84 11.51 18.93 1.72
CA ASP A 84 11.81 20.35 1.62
C ASP A 84 10.59 21.06 1.03
N PHE A 85 10.34 22.30 1.45
CA PHE A 85 9.24 23.09 0.88
C PHE A 85 9.50 23.55 -0.57
N SER A 86 10.75 23.49 -1.03
CA SER A 86 11.15 23.82 -2.39
C SER A 86 11.03 22.58 -3.27
N LYS A 87 9.98 22.54 -4.09
CA LYS A 87 9.82 21.49 -5.12
C LYS A 87 10.98 21.49 -6.13
N THR A 88 11.59 22.66 -6.34
CA THR A 88 12.76 22.82 -7.21
C THR A 88 13.93 21.97 -6.71
N VAL A 89 14.30 22.09 -5.43
CA VAL A 89 15.43 21.32 -4.88
C VAL A 89 15.11 19.83 -4.73
N ILE A 90 13.87 19.49 -4.40
CA ILE A 90 13.43 18.08 -4.35
C ILE A 90 13.60 17.40 -5.71
N LYS A 91 13.17 18.06 -6.80
CA LYS A 91 13.33 17.52 -8.15
C LYS A 91 14.82 17.40 -8.54
N GLU A 92 15.62 18.42 -8.23
CA GLU A 92 17.06 18.41 -8.50
C GLU A 92 17.75 17.24 -7.79
N MET A 93 17.51 17.11 -6.48
CA MET A 93 18.17 16.11 -5.65
C MET A 93 17.68 14.70 -5.93
N MET A 94 16.40 14.52 -6.28
CA MET A 94 15.88 13.25 -6.81
C MET A 94 16.65 12.84 -8.07
N LEU A 95 16.76 13.73 -9.07
CA LEU A 95 17.46 13.41 -10.32
C LEU A 95 18.95 13.12 -10.10
N LYS A 96 19.61 13.86 -9.19
CA LYS A 96 21.01 13.64 -8.82
C LYS A 96 21.23 12.25 -8.21
N ASN A 97 20.25 11.71 -7.47
CA ASN A 97 20.43 10.49 -6.68
C ASN A 97 19.77 9.24 -7.29
N LEU A 98 18.77 9.37 -8.16
CA LEU A 98 17.91 8.28 -8.65
C LEU A 98 18.69 7.04 -9.14
N ARG A 99 19.78 7.24 -9.89
CA ARG A 99 20.57 6.13 -10.45
C ARG A 99 21.47 5.43 -9.44
N LYS A 100 22.09 6.18 -8.52
CA LYS A 100 23.10 5.64 -7.57
C LYS A 100 22.45 5.17 -6.26
N ARG A 101 21.33 5.79 -5.87
CA ARG A 101 20.69 5.64 -4.55
C ARG A 101 19.17 5.44 -4.71
N PRO A 102 18.73 4.36 -5.39
CA PRO A 102 17.35 4.19 -5.83
C PRO A 102 16.35 4.01 -4.69
N LEU A 103 16.80 3.61 -3.49
CA LEU A 103 15.92 3.42 -2.32
C LEU A 103 15.64 4.73 -1.55
N MET A 104 16.31 5.83 -1.90
CA MET A 104 16.11 7.12 -1.27
C MET A 104 14.81 7.77 -1.76
N LYS A 105 13.94 8.14 -0.83
CA LYS A 105 12.62 8.74 -1.12
C LYS A 105 12.66 10.27 -1.08
N TRP A 106 11.78 10.87 -1.87
CA TRP A 106 11.63 12.32 -2.07
C TRP A 106 10.18 12.80 -1.96
N LEU A 107 9.30 11.90 -1.54
CA LEU A 107 7.88 12.14 -1.30
C LEU A 107 7.55 11.72 0.12
N PHE A 108 6.74 12.53 0.80
CA PHE A 108 6.32 12.26 2.16
C PHE A 108 5.05 11.38 2.14
N ASP A 109 5.24 10.08 2.33
CA ASP A 109 4.16 9.06 2.34
C ASP A 109 4.04 8.34 3.70
N SER A 110 4.94 8.65 4.63
CA SER A 110 5.17 7.92 5.87
C SER A 110 4.80 8.78 7.08
N SER A 111 4.25 8.14 8.09
CA SER A 111 3.63 8.82 9.24
C SER A 111 4.29 8.44 10.58
N SER A 112 5.40 7.69 10.55
CA SER A 112 6.32 7.51 11.67
C SER A 112 7.76 7.34 11.19
N PHE A 113 8.73 7.75 12.00
CA PHE A 113 10.16 7.59 11.73
C PHE A 113 10.93 7.19 13.00
N ALA A 114 12.02 6.45 12.84
CA ALA A 114 12.89 6.08 13.94
C ALA A 114 13.94 7.18 14.22
N VAL A 115 14.36 7.93 13.19
CA VAL A 115 15.22 9.10 13.35
C VAL A 115 14.72 10.23 12.47
N ILE A 116 14.65 11.44 13.01
CA ILE A 116 14.47 12.66 12.23
C ILE A 116 15.74 13.48 12.33
N VAL A 117 16.32 13.84 11.20
CA VAL A 117 17.51 14.69 11.09
C VAL A 117 17.08 16.04 10.55
N ASP A 118 17.45 17.10 11.26
CA ASP A 118 17.19 18.49 10.91
C ASP A 118 18.52 19.24 10.97
N LYS A 119 18.94 19.81 9.83
CA LYS A 119 20.18 20.57 9.73
C LYS A 119 19.89 22.00 9.27
N GLY A 120 19.55 22.83 10.25
CA GLY A 120 19.20 24.23 10.08
C GLY A 120 17.81 24.52 9.50
N GLY A 121 16.97 23.50 9.35
CA GLY A 121 15.57 23.68 8.98
C GLY A 121 14.79 24.38 10.09
N LEU A 122 14.98 23.98 11.35
CA LEU A 122 14.40 24.70 12.49
C LEU A 122 14.86 26.17 12.52
N ASP A 123 16.15 26.43 12.36
CA ASP A 123 16.70 27.80 12.37
C ASP A 123 16.07 28.67 11.27
N ALA A 124 15.90 28.13 10.06
CA ALA A 124 15.25 28.86 8.95
C ALA A 124 13.78 29.22 9.25
N LEU A 125 13.09 28.41 10.06
CA LEU A 125 11.71 28.67 10.47
C LEU A 125 11.60 29.60 11.68
N MET A 126 12.69 29.83 12.42
CA MET A 126 12.74 30.68 13.61
C MET A 126 13.27 32.08 13.23
N GLY A 127 12.35 32.94 12.77
CA GLY A 127 12.59 34.37 12.47
C GLY A 127 12.26 35.28 13.66
N GLU A 128 12.35 36.60 13.46
CA GLU A 128 11.98 37.59 14.49
C GLU A 128 10.52 37.43 14.95
N ASP A 129 10.30 37.46 16.28
CA ASP A 129 8.99 37.43 16.91
C ASP A 129 8.23 38.74 16.63
N THR A 130 7.66 38.89 15.44
CA THR A 130 6.71 39.97 15.15
C THR A 130 5.30 39.50 15.51
N ALA A 131 4.54 40.35 16.21
CA ALA A 131 3.15 40.09 16.55
C ALA A 131 2.33 39.79 15.28
N GLY A 132 1.82 38.56 15.17
CA GLY A 132 1.05 38.08 14.00
C GLY A 132 1.77 37.08 13.09
N SER A 133 3.07 36.80 13.31
CA SER A 133 3.78 35.75 12.58
C SER A 133 3.31 34.35 13.02
N GLU A 134 3.18 33.44 12.05
CA GLU A 134 2.77 32.06 12.29
C GLU A 134 3.90 31.28 13.00
N ASP A 135 3.58 30.51 14.05
CA ASP A 135 4.55 29.72 14.82
C ASP A 135 5.06 28.48 14.05
N ALA A 136 5.72 28.70 12.92
CA ALA A 136 6.17 27.65 12.02
C ALA A 136 7.16 26.68 12.70
N GLY A 137 8.11 27.20 13.48
CA GLY A 137 9.06 26.38 14.24
C GLY A 137 8.37 25.52 15.32
N GLY A 138 7.38 26.08 16.04
CA GLY A 138 6.57 25.31 16.98
C GLY A 138 5.75 24.21 16.30
N LYS A 139 5.20 24.48 15.11
CA LYS A 139 4.49 23.48 14.29
C LYS A 139 5.42 22.37 13.80
N LEU A 140 6.63 22.71 13.34
CA LEU A 140 7.64 21.72 12.96
C LEU A 140 7.95 20.80 14.15
N LEU A 141 8.28 21.36 15.31
CA LEU A 141 8.64 20.60 16.51
C LEU A 141 7.48 19.70 16.99
N ALA A 142 6.23 20.17 16.88
CA ALA A 142 5.06 19.36 17.18
C ALA A 142 4.93 18.14 16.24
N GLU A 143 5.15 18.34 14.93
CA GLU A 143 5.14 17.25 13.96
C GLU A 143 6.32 16.28 14.14
N VAL A 144 7.52 16.79 14.45
CA VAL A 144 8.68 15.96 14.79
C VAL A 144 8.36 15.07 16.00
N ALA A 145 7.80 15.63 17.07
CA ALA A 145 7.39 14.86 18.24
C ALA A 145 6.34 13.80 17.88
N ARG A 146 5.34 14.16 17.05
CA ARG A 146 4.29 13.26 16.57
C ARG A 146 4.86 12.08 15.77
N LEU A 147 5.79 12.35 14.84
CA LEU A 147 6.37 11.35 13.94
C LEU A 147 7.33 10.38 14.65
N LEU A 148 7.98 10.82 15.73
CA LEU A 148 8.91 9.99 16.51
C LEU A 148 8.23 9.16 17.60
N MET A 149 6.98 9.49 17.96
CA MET A 149 6.32 8.93 19.13
C MET A 149 6.20 7.41 19.15
N TYR A 150 6.07 6.79 17.97
CA TYR A 150 5.70 5.37 17.83
C TYR A 150 6.88 4.40 17.82
N ASN A 151 8.13 4.90 17.80
CA ASN A 151 9.32 4.07 17.68
C ASN A 151 10.11 4.05 18.99
N GLU A 152 10.35 2.86 19.53
CA GLU A 152 11.27 2.71 20.66
C GLU A 152 12.70 3.08 20.24
N GLY A 153 13.37 3.89 21.07
CA GLY A 153 14.70 4.42 20.74
C GLY A 153 14.70 5.47 19.61
N ALA A 154 13.53 6.08 19.36
CA ALA A 154 13.37 7.21 18.45
C ALA A 154 14.26 8.40 18.85
N ALA A 155 14.78 9.11 17.85
CA ALA A 155 15.63 10.27 18.05
C ALA A 155 15.34 11.42 17.09
N TYR A 156 15.29 12.64 17.59
CA TYR A 156 15.40 13.87 16.79
C TYR A 156 16.81 14.42 16.91
N LEU A 157 17.48 14.61 15.78
CA LEU A 157 18.85 15.10 15.65
C LEU A 157 18.79 16.49 15.01
N CYS A 158 18.84 17.54 15.82
CA CYS A 158 18.76 18.92 15.36
C CYS A 158 20.14 19.58 15.41
N VAL A 159 20.72 19.88 14.25
CA VAL A 159 21.93 20.69 14.12
C VAL A 159 21.51 22.15 13.94
N THR A 160 21.86 22.98 14.91
CA THR A 160 21.40 24.38 15.04
C THR A 160 22.55 25.29 15.49
N LEU A 161 22.46 26.59 15.23
CA LEU A 161 23.33 27.59 15.88
C LEU A 161 22.98 27.85 17.34
N ALA A 162 21.93 27.21 17.88
CA ALA A 162 21.54 27.26 19.28
C ALA A 162 21.38 28.69 19.83
N GLN A 163 20.89 29.62 18.99
CA GLN A 163 20.51 30.95 19.45
C GLN A 163 19.43 30.83 20.52
N THR A 164 19.42 31.77 21.47
CA THR A 164 18.64 31.66 22.71
C THR A 164 17.16 31.36 22.46
N HIS A 165 16.54 31.99 21.45
CA HIS A 165 15.12 31.79 21.12
C HIS A 165 14.85 30.42 20.48
N VAL A 166 15.72 29.95 19.59
CA VAL A 166 15.64 28.59 18.99
C VAL A 166 15.77 27.53 20.08
N LEU A 167 16.80 27.66 20.93
CA LEU A 167 17.08 26.69 21.97
C LEU A 167 15.93 26.61 22.99
N ARG A 168 15.39 27.76 23.43
CA ARG A 168 14.20 27.78 24.31
C ARG A 168 13.00 27.08 23.68
N LYS A 169 12.75 27.29 22.38
CA LYS A 169 11.64 26.66 21.66
C LYS A 169 11.80 25.14 21.57
N LEU A 170 13.00 24.68 21.20
CA LEU A 170 13.34 23.26 21.10
C LEU A 170 13.21 22.58 22.46
N LEU A 171 13.87 23.10 23.49
CA LEU A 171 13.84 22.49 24.82
C LEU A 171 12.42 22.45 25.41
N GLY A 172 11.67 23.54 25.25
CA GLY A 172 10.27 23.64 25.69
C GLY A 172 9.31 22.71 24.94
N ALA A 173 9.59 22.37 23.68
CA ALA A 173 8.78 21.40 22.93
C ALA A 173 8.94 19.96 23.43
N PHE A 174 10.09 19.63 24.03
CA PHE A 174 10.45 18.28 24.46
C PHE A 174 10.65 18.17 25.98
N GLN A 175 9.76 18.80 26.76
CA GLN A 175 9.81 18.81 28.23
C GLN A 175 9.48 17.47 28.89
N SER A 176 8.35 16.86 28.51
CA SER A 176 7.84 15.64 29.16
C SER A 176 8.08 14.39 28.32
N GLY A 177 8.70 13.38 28.95
CA GLY A 177 8.96 12.08 28.33
C GLY A 177 10.05 12.06 27.25
N TRP A 178 10.89 13.09 27.20
CA TRP A 178 12.06 13.15 26.32
C TRP A 178 13.31 13.47 27.13
N SER A 179 14.42 12.82 26.78
CA SER A 179 15.76 13.23 27.23
C SER A 179 16.43 14.04 26.13
N ILE A 180 17.20 15.04 26.52
CA ILE A 180 17.88 15.94 25.58
C ILE A 180 19.35 16.01 25.97
N LYS A 181 20.23 15.80 24.99
CA LYS A 181 21.67 15.96 25.13
C LYS A 181 22.21 16.86 24.04
N LEU A 182 22.95 17.90 24.44
CA LEU A 182 23.60 18.82 23.52
C LEU A 182 25.04 18.38 23.29
N HIS A 183 25.40 18.19 22.03
CA HIS A 183 26.73 17.80 21.57
C HIS A 183 27.35 18.93 20.76
N ARG A 184 28.65 19.16 20.97
CA ARG A 184 29.42 20.09 20.14
C ARG A 184 29.61 19.48 18.76
N VAL A 185 29.33 20.24 17.70
CA VAL A 185 29.76 19.87 16.34
C VAL A 185 31.23 20.29 16.15
N PRO A 186 32.13 19.38 15.73
CA PRO A 186 33.51 19.74 15.46
C PRO A 186 33.64 20.89 14.45
N PRO A 187 34.50 21.89 14.68
CA PRO A 187 34.63 23.04 13.79
C PRO A 187 35.16 22.62 12.41
N SER A 188 34.66 23.24 11.34
CA SER A 188 35.21 23.12 9.98
C SER A 188 36.13 24.32 9.66
N PRO A 189 37.09 24.18 8.71
CA PRO A 189 37.97 25.28 8.29
C PRO A 189 37.22 26.52 7.81
N ASP A 190 36.05 26.33 7.20
CA ASP A 190 35.22 27.41 6.64
C ASP A 190 34.45 28.20 7.71
N MET A 191 34.44 27.71 8.96
CA MET A 191 33.82 28.37 10.11
C MET A 191 34.79 29.28 10.86
N ALA A 192 36.02 29.45 10.36
CA ALA A 192 37.01 30.36 10.92
C ALA A 192 36.50 31.82 10.87
N GLY A 193 36.09 32.35 12.03
CA GLY A 193 35.61 33.73 12.17
C GLY A 193 34.10 33.89 12.37
N SER A 194 33.30 32.81 12.34
CA SER A 194 31.88 32.89 12.71
C SER A 194 31.73 33.16 14.21
N PRO A 195 30.82 34.08 14.64
CA PRO A 195 30.58 34.35 16.06
C PRO A 195 29.86 33.19 16.78
N LEU A 196 29.19 32.32 16.03
CA LEU A 196 28.44 31.17 16.54
C LEU A 196 28.98 29.85 15.96
N GLN A 197 28.99 28.81 16.78
CA GLN A 197 29.30 27.42 16.39
C GLN A 197 28.04 26.54 16.43
N PRO A 198 27.89 25.59 15.49
CA PRO A 198 26.80 24.64 15.51
C PRO A 198 26.85 23.69 16.71
N VAL A 199 25.68 23.37 17.20
CA VAL A 199 25.43 22.39 18.25
C VAL A 199 24.45 21.36 17.70
N LEU A 200 24.68 20.08 18.03
CA LEU A 200 23.74 19.01 17.77
C LEU A 200 22.92 18.76 19.04
N ALA A 201 21.63 19.06 19.01
CA ALA A 201 20.68 18.60 20.01
C ALA A 201 20.19 17.20 19.65
N VAL A 202 20.47 16.23 20.50
CA VAL A 202 19.97 14.86 20.41
C VAL A 202 18.81 14.72 21.40
N VAL A 203 17.60 14.55 20.88
CA VAL A 203 16.37 14.38 21.67
C VAL A 203 15.91 12.94 21.54
N HIS A 204 15.85 12.20 22.64
CA HIS A 204 15.44 10.80 22.68
C HIS A 204 14.09 10.62 23.35
N ARG A 205 13.25 9.74 22.78
CA ARG A 205 12.00 9.35 23.41
C ARG A 205 12.27 8.37 24.56
N CYS A 206 11.82 8.71 25.76
CA CYS A 206 11.85 7.80 26.90
C CYS A 206 10.53 7.02 26.99
N LEU A 207 10.57 5.69 26.84
CA LEU A 207 9.42 4.81 27.12
C LEU A 207 9.36 4.47 28.61
N ARG A 208 8.14 4.27 29.14
CA ARG A 208 7.91 3.85 30.53
C ARG A 208 8.53 2.46 30.73
N GLN A 209 9.54 2.32 31.59
CA GLN A 209 9.95 1.00 32.07
C GLN A 209 8.89 0.49 33.06
N GLN A 210 8.45 -0.76 32.89
CA GLN A 210 7.37 -1.37 33.68
C GLN A 210 7.67 -1.47 35.19
N ASP A 211 8.94 -1.35 35.61
CA ASP A 211 9.37 -1.57 37.00
C ASP A 211 9.69 -0.30 37.81
N SER A 212 9.54 0.90 37.21
CA SER A 212 9.71 2.15 37.96
C SER A 212 8.37 2.57 38.55
N GLY A 213 8.30 2.72 39.87
CA GLY A 213 7.08 3.09 40.61
C GLY A 213 6.38 4.38 40.10
N PRO A 214 5.25 4.78 40.71
CA PRO A 214 4.33 5.78 40.16
C PRO A 214 4.87 7.22 39.95
N ALA A 215 6.17 7.47 40.15
CA ALA A 215 6.75 8.82 40.22
C ALA A 215 7.93 9.14 39.27
N SER A 216 8.28 8.34 38.26
CA SER A 216 9.50 8.62 37.46
C SER A 216 9.33 8.57 35.94
N LEU A 217 8.36 9.32 35.41
CA LEU A 217 8.52 9.90 34.07
C LEU A 217 8.64 11.43 34.16
N GLY A 218 9.43 11.92 35.11
CA GLY A 218 9.65 13.34 35.35
C GLY A 218 10.98 13.80 34.76
N SER A 219 10.91 14.45 33.59
CA SER A 219 11.83 15.53 33.19
C SER A 219 13.33 15.34 33.48
N ALA A 220 13.95 14.31 32.88
CA ALA A 220 15.41 14.18 32.90
C ALA A 220 16.06 15.53 32.52
N PRO A 221 17.07 16.00 33.28
CA PRO A 221 17.71 17.27 33.00
C PRO A 221 18.35 17.22 31.62
N VAL A 222 18.28 18.34 30.90
CA VAL A 222 19.02 18.55 29.66
C VAL A 222 20.51 18.45 29.96
N GLU A 223 21.19 17.53 29.28
CA GLU A 223 22.62 17.27 29.44
C GLU A 223 23.45 18.12 28.48
N LEU A 224 24.48 18.79 28.99
CA LEU A 224 25.52 19.43 28.20
C LEU A 224 26.67 18.44 27.98
N GLY A 225 26.68 17.74 26.85
CA GLY A 225 27.67 16.71 26.52
C GLY A 225 29.11 17.22 26.39
N PHE A 226 29.30 18.54 26.29
CA PHE A 226 30.60 19.22 26.25
C PHE A 226 30.90 20.04 27.52
N GLY A 227 30.06 19.92 28.55
CA GLY A 227 30.21 20.67 29.81
C GLY A 227 30.13 22.20 29.62
N GLU A 228 30.80 22.92 30.51
CA GLU A 228 30.98 24.39 30.45
C GLU A 228 32.37 24.76 29.89
N ASP A 229 32.94 23.93 29.01
CA ASP A 229 34.29 24.14 28.45
C ASP A 229 34.31 25.33 27.45
N PRO A 230 35.05 26.42 27.72
CA PRO A 230 35.15 27.58 26.81
C PRO A 230 35.81 27.26 25.47
N ALA A 231 36.49 26.11 25.32
CA ALA A 231 37.05 25.68 24.05
C ALA A 231 35.99 25.14 23.06
N CYS A 232 34.74 24.99 23.51
CA CYS A 232 33.67 24.32 22.77
C CYS A 232 32.84 25.23 21.84
N CYS A 233 32.74 26.52 22.14
CA CYS A 233 32.13 27.55 21.29
C CYS A 233 32.59 28.94 21.76
N ASN A 234 32.08 30.03 21.15
CA ASN A 234 32.35 31.38 21.65
C ASN A 234 31.85 31.51 23.11
N SER A 235 32.62 32.16 23.99
CA SER A 235 32.29 32.35 25.41
C SER A 235 30.91 32.98 25.64
N GLU A 236 30.47 33.89 24.76
CA GLU A 236 29.13 34.50 24.85
C GLU A 236 28.02 33.50 24.51
N GLN A 237 28.19 32.75 23.40
CA GLN A 237 27.24 31.71 23.00
C GLN A 237 27.15 30.60 24.06
N LEU A 238 28.29 30.20 24.64
CA LEU A 238 28.33 29.21 25.72
C LEU A 238 27.54 29.69 26.94
N ALA A 239 27.75 30.94 27.35
CA ALA A 239 27.05 31.53 28.48
C ALA A 239 25.52 31.54 28.26
N ASP A 240 25.07 31.87 27.05
CA ASP A 240 23.66 31.84 26.68
C ASP A 240 23.08 30.43 26.68
N ILE A 241 23.78 29.45 26.09
CA ILE A 241 23.35 28.04 26.10
C ILE A 241 23.24 27.53 27.55
N VAL A 242 24.27 27.75 28.36
CA VAL A 242 24.30 27.34 29.78
C VAL A 242 23.16 27.99 30.56
N LYS A 243 22.90 29.28 30.32
CA LYS A 243 21.78 30.00 30.93
C LYS A 243 20.44 29.38 30.57
N VAL A 244 20.17 29.14 29.27
CA VAL A 244 18.91 28.54 28.81
C VAL A 244 18.73 27.12 29.35
N VAL A 245 19.80 26.31 29.37
CA VAL A 245 19.76 24.96 29.94
C VAL A 245 19.48 24.99 31.44
N LYS A 246 20.08 25.93 32.19
CA LYS A 246 19.80 26.11 33.63
C LYS A 246 18.35 26.55 33.88
N GLU A 247 17.84 27.49 33.09
CA GLU A 247 16.45 27.94 33.14
C GLU A 247 15.47 26.78 32.88
N GLU A 248 15.73 25.99 31.83
CA GLU A 248 14.92 24.83 31.46
C GLU A 248 15.00 23.72 32.51
N ASN A 249 16.19 23.38 33.00
CA ASN A 249 16.36 22.37 34.05
C ASN A 249 15.68 22.78 35.36
N ALA A 250 15.68 24.07 35.69
CA ALA A 250 14.89 24.58 36.81
C ALA A 250 13.38 24.45 36.57
N ALA A 251 12.89 24.72 35.35
CA ALA A 251 11.49 24.51 34.99
C ALA A 251 11.08 23.03 35.09
N ARG A 252 11.94 22.13 34.58
CA ARG A 252 11.83 20.67 34.66
C ARG A 252 11.79 20.16 36.10
N ALA A 253 12.64 20.70 36.98
CA ALA A 253 12.72 20.32 38.39
C ALA A 253 11.53 20.85 39.23
N LEU A 254 11.02 22.04 38.89
CA LEU A 254 9.87 22.64 39.58
C LEU A 254 8.54 21.98 39.25
N GLY A 255 8.52 21.01 38.31
CA GLY A 255 7.26 20.44 37.82
C GLY A 255 6.33 21.53 37.29
N LYS A 256 6.87 22.64 36.76
CA LYS A 256 6.10 23.59 35.95
C LYS A 256 5.78 22.87 34.64
N GLU A 257 4.93 21.87 34.73
CA GLU A 257 4.16 21.35 33.63
C GLU A 257 3.42 22.55 33.06
N GLN A 258 3.89 23.07 31.92
CA GLN A 258 2.88 23.35 30.91
C GLN A 258 2.33 21.97 30.58
N ASP A 259 1.26 21.59 31.27
CA ASP A 259 0.49 20.40 30.94
C ASP A 259 0.04 20.59 29.48
N LYS A 260 0.88 20.09 28.58
CA LYS A 260 0.54 19.96 27.18
C LYS A 260 -0.13 18.62 26.93
N GLY A 261 -0.55 17.90 27.98
CA GLY A 261 -1.15 16.58 27.91
C GLY A 261 -0.23 15.55 27.26
N ASP A 262 -0.62 14.29 27.36
CA ASP A 262 -0.22 13.29 26.37
C ASP A 262 -0.50 13.86 24.97
N ILE A 263 0.43 13.72 24.02
CA ILE A 263 0.23 14.29 22.68
C ILE A 263 -1.01 13.70 21.99
N PHE A 264 -1.46 12.54 22.45
CA PHE A 264 -2.71 11.90 22.11
C PHE A 264 -3.94 12.38 22.90
N ALA A 265 -3.75 12.92 24.11
CA ALA A 265 -4.82 13.47 24.95
C ALA A 265 -5.37 14.79 24.40
N ARG A 266 -4.61 15.44 23.53
CA ARG A 266 -5.16 16.41 22.59
C ARG A 266 -5.77 15.62 21.44
N LEU A 267 -7.04 15.24 21.58
CA LEU A 267 -7.82 14.88 20.41
C LEU A 267 -7.54 15.94 19.36
N HIS A 268 -7.10 15.54 18.17
CA HIS A 268 -6.92 16.46 17.06
C HIS A 268 -8.09 16.28 16.10
N PRO A 269 -9.27 16.90 16.35
CA PRO A 269 -10.45 16.70 15.52
C PRO A 269 -10.15 16.75 14.03
N GLY A 270 -10.49 15.69 13.31
CA GLY A 270 -10.25 15.58 11.87
C GLY A 270 -8.85 15.12 11.47
N SER A 271 -8.05 14.59 12.40
CA SER A 271 -6.71 14.07 12.11
C SER A 271 -6.71 12.57 11.84
N ARG A 272 -5.93 12.17 10.84
CA ARG A 272 -5.69 10.78 10.43
C ARG A 272 -4.20 10.49 10.45
N ILE A 273 -3.79 9.50 11.24
CA ILE A 273 -2.39 9.07 11.35
C ILE A 273 -2.33 7.59 10.98
N ALA A 274 -1.80 7.26 9.81
CA ALA A 274 -1.37 5.89 9.54
C ALA A 274 -0.15 5.59 10.43
N ILE A 275 0.10 4.34 10.81
CA ILE A 275 1.35 3.97 11.48
C ILE A 275 2.03 2.95 10.56
N PRO A 276 3.13 3.31 9.85
CA PRO A 276 3.85 2.38 9.01
C PRO A 276 4.53 1.35 9.91
N CYS A 277 4.15 0.09 9.79
CA CYS A 277 4.76 -1.00 10.54
C CYS A 277 5.94 -1.57 9.75
N LEU A 278 7.16 -1.16 10.10
CA LEU A 278 8.36 -1.96 9.83
C LEU A 278 8.33 -3.20 10.76
N PRO A 279 8.90 -4.34 10.35
CA PRO A 279 8.83 -5.60 11.09
C PRO A 279 9.30 -5.44 12.54
N PHE A 280 8.40 -5.79 13.47
CA PHE A 280 8.70 -5.96 14.90
C PHE A 280 9.53 -7.24 15.18
N ALA A 281 10.14 -7.84 14.16
CA ALA A 281 10.96 -9.04 14.26
C ALA A 281 12.46 -8.66 14.37
N ALA A 282 12.85 -8.02 15.47
CA ALA A 282 14.25 -7.91 15.87
C ALA A 282 14.48 -7.82 17.39
N GLN A 283 13.43 -7.87 18.22
CA GLN A 283 13.57 -7.71 19.68
C GLN A 283 13.45 -9.03 20.48
N ASP A 284 12.75 -10.06 19.99
CA ASP A 284 12.49 -11.28 20.80
C ASP A 284 13.44 -12.48 20.57
N ILE A 285 14.32 -12.45 19.56
CA ILE A 285 15.31 -13.54 19.37
C ILE A 285 16.52 -13.41 20.31
N ARG A 286 16.81 -12.20 20.83
CA ARG A 286 17.95 -11.99 21.75
C ARG A 286 17.68 -12.44 23.19
N ALA A 287 16.42 -12.56 23.61
CA ALA A 287 16.08 -12.92 24.98
C ALA A 287 16.20 -14.42 25.31
N ARG A 288 16.38 -15.28 24.30
CA ARG A 288 16.51 -16.76 24.50
C ARG A 288 17.92 -17.32 24.28
N VAL A 289 18.89 -16.49 23.89
CA VAL A 289 20.29 -16.92 23.64
C VAL A 289 21.24 -16.51 24.78
N ASN A 290 20.82 -15.63 25.70
CA ASN A 290 21.70 -15.11 26.77
C ASN A 290 21.39 -15.61 28.18
N THR A 291 20.69 -16.74 28.34
CA THR A 291 20.55 -17.41 29.64
C THR A 291 21.19 -18.79 29.60
N ALA A 292 22.52 -18.84 29.64
CA ALA A 292 23.25 -19.95 30.21
C ALA A 292 24.12 -19.38 31.36
N PRO A 293 24.05 -19.94 32.58
CA PRO A 293 24.66 -19.32 33.75
C PRO A 293 26.18 -19.53 33.81
N GLU A 294 26.90 -18.48 34.22
CA GLU A 294 28.24 -18.59 34.78
C GLU A 294 28.18 -19.17 36.20
N GLU A 295 29.02 -20.17 36.47
CA GLU A 295 29.72 -20.51 37.74
C GLU A 295 30.23 -21.96 37.59
N ALA A 296 31.42 -22.40 38.00
CA ALA A 296 32.56 -21.80 38.66
C ALA A 296 33.77 -22.76 38.49
N GLY A 297 34.99 -22.22 38.55
CA GLY A 297 36.05 -22.84 39.35
C GLY A 297 36.87 -24.01 38.78
N SER A 298 38.06 -23.64 38.29
CA SER A 298 39.34 -24.18 38.75
C SER A 298 40.03 -25.30 37.93
N SER A 299 41.31 -24.99 37.65
CA SER A 299 42.47 -25.89 37.75
C SER A 299 42.87 -26.77 36.57
N GLN A 300 44.14 -26.54 36.19
CA GLN A 300 45.14 -27.46 35.66
C GLN A 300 45.28 -27.64 34.14
N GLU A 301 46.40 -27.06 33.66
CA GLU A 301 47.42 -27.59 32.75
C GLU A 301 47.12 -28.92 32.03
N VAL A 302 47.39 -28.97 30.71
CA VAL A 302 48.49 -29.75 30.12
C VAL A 302 48.59 -29.47 28.61
N SER A 303 49.83 -29.59 28.15
CA SER A 303 50.50 -29.27 26.90
C SER A 303 50.06 -29.98 25.60
N SER A 304 50.48 -29.32 24.51
CA SER A 304 51.22 -29.84 23.34
C SER A 304 50.53 -30.54 22.16
N ASN A 305 50.87 -29.98 20.98
CA ASN A 305 51.24 -30.62 19.70
C ASN A 305 50.17 -31.21 18.77
N GLY A 306 50.29 -30.82 17.48
CA GLY A 306 50.32 -31.80 16.38
C GLY A 306 49.20 -31.74 15.35
N ASP A 307 49.36 -30.86 14.36
CA ASP A 307 49.46 -31.14 12.90
C ASP A 307 48.69 -32.30 12.20
N VAL A 308 48.26 -31.99 10.96
CA VAL A 308 47.94 -32.84 9.78
C VAL A 308 46.59 -33.59 9.66
N GLY A 309 45.71 -33.09 8.77
CA GLY A 309 45.42 -33.69 7.44
C GLY A 309 44.29 -34.73 7.22
N VAL A 310 43.34 -34.32 6.35
CA VAL A 310 42.79 -35.02 5.15
C VAL A 310 42.04 -36.38 5.29
N ASP A 311 40.70 -36.27 5.20
CA ASP A 311 39.77 -36.90 4.22
C ASP A 311 39.49 -38.43 4.16
N ARG A 312 38.17 -38.71 4.03
CA ARG A 312 37.43 -39.84 3.38
C ARG A 312 36.91 -41.06 4.17
N ASP A 313 35.56 -41.09 4.18
CA ASP A 313 34.62 -42.16 3.79
C ASP A 313 34.42 -43.46 4.60
N SER A 314 33.20 -43.53 5.16
CA SER A 314 32.13 -44.53 4.86
C SER A 314 31.75 -45.63 5.89
N GLN A 315 30.44 -45.62 6.19
CA GLN A 315 29.51 -46.72 6.58
C GLN A 315 29.66 -47.39 7.97
N ALA A 316 28.62 -47.82 8.71
CA ALA A 316 27.17 -47.63 8.75
C ALA A 316 26.61 -48.43 9.97
N SER A 317 25.37 -48.11 10.41
CA SER A 317 24.45 -48.91 11.30
C SER A 317 24.66 -48.75 12.83
N CYS A 318 23.67 -48.34 13.65
CA CYS A 318 22.27 -48.77 13.78
C CYS A 318 21.30 -47.65 14.29
N TYR A 319 20.01 -47.73 13.91
CA TYR A 319 18.81 -46.87 14.13
C TYR A 319 18.24 -46.78 15.59
N PRO A 320 17.09 -46.11 15.89
CA PRO A 320 16.70 -44.66 15.91
C PRO A 320 15.92 -44.34 17.25
N PRO A 321 14.92 -43.44 17.38
CA PRO A 321 14.59 -42.12 16.80
C PRO A 321 14.43 -41.02 17.90
N ASP A 322 14.34 -39.73 17.55
CA ASP A 322 13.27 -38.82 18.05
C ASP A 322 13.38 -37.40 17.44
N SER A 323 12.24 -36.96 16.91
CA SER A 323 11.83 -35.60 16.52
C SER A 323 12.91 -34.61 16.08
N GLN A 324 13.16 -34.53 14.78
CA GLN A 324 13.66 -33.30 14.17
C GLN A 324 12.53 -32.27 14.18
N GLU A 325 12.70 -31.22 14.99
CA GLU A 325 12.07 -29.93 14.71
C GLU A 325 12.53 -29.50 13.31
N GLU A 326 11.61 -29.46 12.36
CA GLU A 326 11.82 -28.79 11.09
C GLU A 326 12.22 -27.34 11.38
N SER A 327 13.45 -26.99 10.98
CA SER A 327 13.90 -25.61 10.91
C SER A 327 12.93 -24.82 10.03
N ALA A 328 12.11 -23.97 10.66
CA ALA A 328 11.20 -23.08 9.96
C ALA A 328 11.98 -22.25 8.92
N PRO A 329 11.47 -22.12 7.68
CA PRO A 329 12.10 -21.28 6.67
C PRO A 329 12.16 -19.83 7.18
N LEU A 330 13.24 -19.12 6.81
CA LEU A 330 13.47 -17.70 7.13
C LEU A 330 12.17 -16.88 6.95
N GLY A 331 11.53 -16.61 8.10
CA GLY A 331 10.19 -16.05 8.15
C GLY A 331 10.11 -14.64 7.59
N ASN A 332 9.05 -14.41 6.82
CA ASN A 332 8.67 -13.15 6.20
C ASN A 332 8.79 -11.97 7.18
N CYS A 333 9.69 -11.00 6.92
CA CYS A 333 9.92 -9.79 7.72
C CYS A 333 8.79 -8.74 7.53
N SER A 334 7.53 -9.16 7.46
CA SER A 334 6.38 -8.26 7.28
C SER A 334 5.64 -8.05 8.60
N ALA A 335 5.18 -6.82 8.86
CA ALA A 335 4.41 -6.54 10.06
C ALA A 335 3.09 -7.31 10.10
N ARG A 336 2.72 -7.81 11.28
CA ARG A 336 1.51 -8.63 11.47
C ARG A 336 0.21 -7.82 11.46
N PHE A 337 0.23 -6.62 12.02
CA PHE A 337 -0.89 -5.68 12.01
C PHE A 337 -0.45 -4.36 11.41
N SER A 338 -1.39 -3.62 10.81
CA SER A 338 -1.23 -2.20 10.52
C SER A 338 -2.30 -1.41 11.28
N ALA A 339 -1.99 -0.21 11.75
CA ALA A 339 -2.95 0.63 12.48
C ALA A 339 -3.08 2.02 11.84
N ILE A 340 -4.31 2.53 11.77
CA ILE A 340 -4.65 3.89 11.36
C ILE A 340 -5.45 4.52 12.51
N VAL A 341 -4.93 5.60 13.08
CA VAL A 341 -5.57 6.34 14.16
C VAL A 341 -6.36 7.50 13.57
N LEU A 342 -7.65 7.55 13.86
CA LEU A 342 -8.61 8.54 13.37
C LEU A 342 -9.21 9.27 14.58
N ASP A 343 -8.96 10.57 14.68
CA ASP A 343 -9.57 11.44 15.69
C ASP A 343 -10.79 12.13 15.07
N ASN A 344 -11.97 11.76 15.54
CA ASN A 344 -13.23 12.20 14.95
C ASN A 344 -13.39 13.72 15.04
N ARG A 345 -14.10 14.31 14.08
CA ARG A 345 -14.36 15.76 14.08
C ARG A 345 -15.22 16.13 15.29
N GLN A 346 -15.10 17.38 15.74
CA GLN A 346 -15.72 17.85 16.99
C GLN A 346 -17.23 17.60 17.05
N GLU A 347 -17.96 17.84 15.97
CA GLU A 347 -19.41 17.58 15.84
C GLU A 347 -19.79 16.09 15.96
N ALA A 348 -18.89 15.18 15.58
CA ALA A 348 -19.07 13.75 15.74
C ALA A 348 -18.63 13.27 17.13
N SER A 349 -17.61 13.93 17.71
CA SER A 349 -17.18 13.69 19.10
C SER A 349 -18.26 14.02 20.12
N GLU A 350 -19.14 15.00 19.86
CA GLU A 350 -20.29 15.33 20.71
C GLU A 350 -21.32 14.19 20.79
N ARG A 351 -21.37 13.33 19.76
CA ARG A 351 -22.25 12.15 19.68
C ARG A 351 -21.54 10.85 20.09
N ALA A 352 -20.28 10.93 20.51
CA ALA A 352 -19.48 9.76 20.86
C ALA A 352 -19.93 9.15 22.19
N VAL A 353 -19.98 7.82 22.22
CA VAL A 353 -20.24 7.01 23.42
C VAL A 353 -18.94 6.45 24.00
N HIS A 354 -17.88 6.38 23.19
CA HIS A 354 -16.57 5.87 23.58
C HIS A 354 -15.49 6.95 23.44
N GLU A 355 -14.56 7.01 24.40
CA GLU A 355 -13.36 7.86 24.26
C GLU A 355 -12.42 7.31 23.17
N CYS A 356 -12.29 5.99 23.10
CA CYS A 356 -11.48 5.30 22.11
C CYS A 356 -12.11 3.94 21.79
N CYS A 357 -12.05 3.51 20.54
CA CYS A 357 -12.34 2.13 20.15
C CYS A 357 -11.30 1.61 19.16
N VAL A 358 -11.23 0.29 19.02
CA VAL A 358 -10.50 -0.38 17.95
C VAL A 358 -11.52 -0.90 16.95
N PHE A 359 -11.29 -0.71 15.66
CA PHE A 359 -12.07 -1.36 14.61
C PHE A 359 -11.16 -2.30 13.84
N ILE A 360 -11.45 -3.60 13.85
CA ILE A 360 -10.70 -4.59 13.07
C ILE A 360 -11.31 -4.67 11.67
N VAL A 361 -10.49 -4.52 10.66
CA VAL A 361 -10.87 -4.77 9.27
C VAL A 361 -10.90 -6.29 9.04
N PRO A 362 -12.03 -6.86 8.57
CA PRO A 362 -12.11 -8.29 8.27
C PRO A 362 -11.09 -8.70 7.21
N GLN A 363 -10.52 -9.90 7.39
CA GLN A 363 -9.63 -10.51 6.40
C GLN A 363 -10.35 -10.63 5.05
N GLY A 364 -9.69 -10.20 3.99
CA GLY A 364 -10.24 -10.25 2.63
C GLY A 364 -10.98 -8.98 2.22
N ARG A 365 -11.38 -8.11 3.16
CA ARG A 365 -12.14 -6.88 2.87
C ARG A 365 -11.27 -5.63 2.82
N GLU A 366 -9.97 -5.74 3.02
CA GLU A 366 -9.05 -4.59 3.19
C GLU A 366 -8.96 -3.69 1.95
N HIS A 367 -9.34 -4.21 0.78
CA HIS A 367 -9.35 -3.52 -0.51
C HIS A 367 -10.65 -2.75 -0.78
N GLU A 368 -11.73 -3.05 -0.06
CA GLU A 368 -13.02 -2.40 -0.27
C GLU A 368 -12.91 -0.90 0.04
N TRP A 369 -13.68 -0.10 -0.69
CA TRP A 369 -13.67 1.36 -0.57
C TRP A 369 -13.74 1.84 0.89
N LEU A 370 -14.61 1.20 1.68
CA LEU A 370 -14.86 1.50 3.09
C LEU A 370 -13.59 1.41 3.96
N PHE A 371 -12.67 0.50 3.66
CA PHE A 371 -11.46 0.27 4.47
C PHE A 371 -10.19 0.78 3.79
N ALA A 372 -10.14 0.83 2.46
CA ALA A 372 -8.97 1.20 1.69
C ALA A 372 -8.83 2.73 1.48
N THR A 373 -9.94 3.46 1.38
CA THR A 373 -9.92 4.90 1.07
C THR A 373 -9.94 5.77 2.32
N VAL A 374 -9.44 6.99 2.22
CA VAL A 374 -9.45 7.94 3.34
C VAL A 374 -10.89 8.30 3.72
N GLU A 375 -11.73 8.52 2.71
CA GLU A 375 -13.14 8.85 2.84
C GLU A 375 -13.93 7.71 3.50
N GLY A 376 -13.72 6.48 3.06
CA GLY A 376 -14.32 5.28 3.66
C GLY A 376 -13.90 5.08 5.11
N GLN A 377 -12.61 5.25 5.41
CA GLN A 377 -12.10 5.14 6.79
C GLN A 377 -12.74 6.17 7.72
N TRP A 378 -13.03 7.39 7.22
CA TRP A 378 -13.79 8.38 7.98
C TRP A 378 -15.26 8.00 8.15
N ALA A 379 -15.88 7.32 7.19
CA ALA A 379 -17.23 6.77 7.33
C ALA A 379 -17.27 5.70 8.44
N VAL A 380 -16.31 4.77 8.45
CA VAL A 380 -16.15 3.79 9.54
C VAL A 380 -16.00 4.48 10.89
N ALA A 381 -15.16 5.53 10.96
CA ALA A 381 -14.93 6.25 12.21
C ALA A 381 -16.19 6.96 12.74
N ALA A 382 -17.03 7.50 11.84
CA ALA A 382 -18.30 8.11 12.20
C ALA A 382 -19.27 7.09 12.81
N ASP A 383 -19.34 5.88 12.23
CA ASP A 383 -20.25 4.81 12.69
C ASP A 383 -19.83 4.18 14.01
N CYS A 384 -18.52 4.17 14.32
CA CYS A 384 -17.99 3.62 15.57
C CYS A 384 -18.43 4.38 16.84
N ARG A 385 -18.99 5.61 16.69
CA ARG A 385 -19.39 6.48 17.82
C ARG A 385 -18.31 6.64 18.89
N ALA A 386 -17.06 6.77 18.47
CA ALA A 386 -15.93 7.02 19.35
C ALA A 386 -15.24 8.36 19.01
N LYS A 387 -14.62 8.99 20.01
CA LYS A 387 -13.80 10.19 19.77
C LYS A 387 -12.52 9.84 19.03
N ARG A 388 -11.88 8.72 19.37
CA ARG A 388 -10.79 8.11 18.62
C ARG A 388 -11.15 6.72 18.12
N VAL A 389 -10.82 6.43 16.87
CA VAL A 389 -10.92 5.09 16.26
C VAL A 389 -9.54 4.64 15.83
N ILE A 390 -9.12 3.46 16.32
CA ILE A 390 -7.90 2.79 15.87
C ILE A 390 -8.33 1.69 14.89
N LEU A 391 -8.26 1.99 13.60
CA LEU A 391 -8.56 1.03 12.54
C LEU A 391 -7.38 0.10 12.33
N VAL A 392 -7.59 -1.21 12.52
CA VAL A 392 -6.55 -2.24 12.49
C VAL A 392 -6.74 -3.15 11.29
N ILE A 393 -5.69 -3.29 10.49
CA ILE A 393 -5.64 -4.17 9.32
C ILE A 393 -4.83 -5.42 9.68
N LEU A 394 -5.41 -6.59 9.41
CA LEU A 394 -4.78 -7.90 9.57
C LEU A 394 -3.95 -8.21 8.31
N ASN A 395 -2.62 -8.14 8.38
CA ASN A 395 -1.78 -8.18 7.18
C ASN A 395 -1.66 -9.60 6.60
N ARG A 396 -1.55 -9.70 5.26
CA ARG A 396 -1.22 -10.94 4.54
C ARG A 396 0.14 -11.51 4.96
N GLY A 397 0.31 -12.82 4.76
CA GLY A 397 1.48 -13.57 5.23
C GLY A 397 1.41 -13.99 6.71
N HIS A 398 0.28 -13.75 7.38
CA HIS A 398 0.06 -14.05 8.79
C HIS A 398 -1.25 -14.82 8.99
N THR A 399 -1.25 -15.79 9.90
CA THR A 399 -2.47 -16.52 10.29
C THR A 399 -3.08 -15.93 11.56
N PHE A 400 -4.40 -15.74 11.57
CA PHE A 400 -5.16 -15.17 12.70
C PHE A 400 -6.19 -16.18 13.23
N LYS A 401 -6.10 -16.53 14.52
CA LYS A 401 -6.93 -17.58 15.14
C LYS A 401 -8.19 -17.02 15.79
N GLY A 402 -9.16 -16.59 14.98
CA GLY A 402 -10.47 -16.11 15.46
C GLY A 402 -10.40 -14.82 16.29
N THR A 403 -11.55 -14.20 16.51
CA THR A 403 -11.66 -12.88 17.13
C THR A 403 -11.04 -12.81 18.54
N ALA A 404 -11.21 -13.85 19.36
CA ALA A 404 -10.71 -13.85 20.73
C ALA A 404 -9.17 -13.84 20.83
N ALA A 405 -8.47 -14.56 19.93
CA ALA A 405 -7.01 -14.57 19.93
C ALA A 405 -6.45 -13.23 19.40
N VAL A 406 -7.05 -12.71 18.32
CA VAL A 406 -6.70 -11.40 17.77
C VAL A 406 -6.89 -10.30 18.81
N ASN A 407 -8.00 -10.30 19.54
CA ASN A 407 -8.25 -9.32 20.59
C ASN A 407 -7.18 -9.38 21.70
N ARG A 408 -6.75 -10.58 22.09
CA ARG A 408 -5.70 -10.77 23.11
C ARG A 408 -4.36 -10.23 22.64
N GLU A 409 -4.03 -10.48 21.37
CA GLU A 409 -2.79 -10.02 20.74
C GLU A 409 -2.78 -8.50 20.54
N LEU A 410 -3.91 -7.90 20.13
CA LEU A 410 -4.03 -6.47 19.88
C LEU A 410 -4.08 -5.63 21.15
N SER A 411 -4.71 -6.13 22.22
CA SER A 411 -4.90 -5.41 23.49
C SER A 411 -3.68 -4.63 24.00
N PRO A 412 -2.47 -5.23 24.12
CA PRO A 412 -1.28 -4.49 24.55
C PRO A 412 -0.79 -3.47 23.52
N LEU A 413 -0.94 -3.74 22.22
CA LEU A 413 -0.49 -2.87 21.12
C LEU A 413 -1.34 -1.60 21.05
N VAL A 414 -2.66 -1.74 21.13
CA VAL A 414 -3.61 -0.62 21.01
C VAL A 414 -3.64 0.25 22.27
N LYS A 415 -3.25 -0.30 23.43
CA LYS A 415 -3.18 0.48 24.68
C LYS A 415 -2.20 1.67 24.54
N ASN A 416 -1.13 1.53 23.77
CA ASN A 416 -0.18 2.61 23.53
C ASN A 416 -0.67 3.67 22.54
N LEU A 417 -1.77 3.41 21.83
CA LEU A 417 -2.38 4.32 20.85
C LEU A 417 -3.63 5.04 21.41
N ALA A 418 -4.12 4.59 22.56
CA ALA A 418 -5.27 5.18 23.24
C ALA A 418 -4.92 6.51 23.94
N PRO A 419 -5.90 7.41 24.16
CA PRO A 419 -5.70 8.61 24.96
C PRO A 419 -5.24 8.30 26.41
N ALA A 420 -4.49 9.22 27.03
CA ALA A 420 -3.95 9.04 28.38
C ALA A 420 -5.02 8.70 29.43
N ASP A 421 -6.16 9.38 29.43
CA ASP A 421 -7.23 9.15 30.40
C ASP A 421 -7.83 7.73 30.31
N VAL A 422 -7.84 7.16 29.10
CA VAL A 422 -8.24 5.77 28.85
C VAL A 422 -7.16 4.80 29.33
N ARG A 423 -5.89 5.13 29.08
CA ARG A 423 -4.72 4.31 29.48
C ARG A 423 -4.55 4.22 30.99
N GLU A 424 -4.74 5.34 31.68
CA GLU A 424 -4.52 5.51 33.12
C GLU A 424 -5.73 5.07 33.95
N GLY A 425 -6.95 5.25 33.43
CA GLY A 425 -8.18 4.84 34.12
C GLY A 425 -8.54 3.36 33.99
N GLU A 426 -7.68 2.52 33.40
CA GLU A 426 -7.95 1.10 33.07
C GLU A 426 -9.29 0.87 32.36
N LYS A 427 -9.79 1.87 31.61
CA LYS A 427 -11.06 1.78 30.89
C LYS A 427 -10.93 0.72 29.80
N LYS A 428 -11.91 -0.18 29.70
CA LYS A 428 -11.94 -1.19 28.64
C LYS A 428 -12.15 -0.52 27.28
N ILE A 429 -11.19 -0.67 26.38
CA ILE A 429 -11.31 -0.20 24.99
C ILE A 429 -12.18 -1.22 24.22
N PRO A 430 -13.35 -0.84 23.71
CA PRO A 430 -14.15 -1.71 22.87
C PRO A 430 -13.41 -2.04 21.58
N ILE A 431 -13.43 -3.33 21.21
CA ILE A 431 -12.95 -3.81 19.93
C ILE A 431 -14.18 -4.17 19.09
N LEU A 432 -14.32 -3.49 17.97
CA LEU A 432 -15.41 -3.58 17.03
C LEU A 432 -14.92 -4.23 15.72
N THR A 433 -15.84 -4.84 14.99
CA THR A 433 -15.64 -5.32 13.62
C THR A 433 -17.03 -5.42 12.96
N THR A 434 -17.09 -5.81 11.69
CA THR A 434 -18.37 -6.09 11.02
C THR A 434 -19.07 -7.31 11.63
N SER A 435 -20.34 -7.54 11.27
CA SER A 435 -21.12 -8.71 11.72
C SER A 435 -20.46 -10.06 11.41
N GLU A 436 -19.60 -10.10 10.41
CA GLU A 436 -18.84 -11.27 9.93
C GLU A 436 -17.65 -11.63 10.83
N GLY A 437 -17.36 -10.84 11.87
CA GLY A 437 -16.20 -11.04 12.72
C GLY A 437 -14.91 -10.58 12.05
N ILE A 438 -13.82 -11.32 12.22
CA ILE A 438 -12.51 -10.98 11.62
C ILE A 438 -12.32 -11.53 10.20
N GLY A 439 -13.35 -12.17 9.62
CA GLY A 439 -13.29 -12.86 8.34
C GLY A 439 -12.47 -14.16 8.37
N GLU A 440 -12.62 -14.97 7.33
CA GLU A 440 -11.87 -16.20 7.09
C GLU A 440 -11.08 -16.07 5.78
N ARG A 441 -9.77 -16.35 5.84
CA ARG A 441 -8.84 -16.37 4.69
C ARG A 441 -7.98 -17.63 4.75
N VAL A 442 -7.91 -18.36 3.65
CA VAL A 442 -7.04 -19.53 3.46
C VAL A 442 -6.15 -19.26 2.26
N VAL A 443 -4.84 -19.16 2.47
CA VAL A 443 -3.88 -18.98 1.39
C VAL A 443 -3.59 -20.33 0.75
N LEU A 444 -3.74 -20.44 -0.57
CA LEU A 444 -3.52 -21.66 -1.35
C LEU A 444 -2.11 -21.72 -1.92
N GLU A 445 -1.62 -20.62 -2.49
CA GLU A 445 -0.28 -20.50 -3.04
C GLU A 445 0.18 -19.04 -2.99
N GLU A 446 1.45 -18.83 -2.66
CA GLU A 446 2.14 -17.55 -2.80
C GLU A 446 3.24 -17.71 -3.86
N ALA A 447 3.39 -16.71 -4.73
CA ALA A 447 4.35 -16.74 -5.83
C ALA A 447 4.99 -15.36 -6.02
N GLU A 448 6.22 -15.33 -6.52
CA GLU A 448 6.91 -14.08 -6.86
C GLU A 448 6.92 -13.88 -8.38
N SER A 449 6.48 -12.70 -8.83
CA SER A 449 6.53 -12.27 -10.22
C SER A 449 7.53 -11.13 -10.40
N SER A 450 8.30 -11.16 -11.49
CA SER A 450 9.18 -10.06 -11.88
C SER A 450 8.42 -8.80 -12.32
N ILE A 451 7.13 -8.92 -12.65
CA ILE A 451 6.29 -7.82 -13.15
C ILE A 451 5.38 -7.31 -12.03
N ASN A 452 4.64 -8.21 -11.39
CA ASN A 452 3.60 -7.88 -10.42
C ASN A 452 4.06 -7.97 -8.95
N GLY A 453 5.31 -8.40 -8.72
CA GLY A 453 5.85 -8.66 -7.38
C GLY A 453 5.22 -9.90 -6.75
N HIS A 454 5.04 -9.89 -5.44
CA HIS A 454 4.44 -11.00 -4.72
C HIS A 454 2.92 -11.13 -5.01
N ILE A 455 2.50 -12.33 -5.39
CA ILE A 455 1.13 -12.72 -5.74
C ILE A 455 0.62 -13.75 -4.71
N SER A 456 -0.61 -13.59 -4.24
CA SER A 456 -1.30 -14.55 -3.36
C SER A 456 -2.55 -15.07 -4.05
N VAL A 457 -2.74 -16.38 -4.07
CA VAL A 457 -4.02 -17.02 -4.36
C VAL A 457 -4.64 -17.45 -3.05
N GLU A 458 -5.82 -16.91 -2.73
CA GLU A 458 -6.46 -17.06 -1.43
C GLU A 458 -7.97 -17.34 -1.55
N ASP A 459 -8.48 -18.27 -0.77
CA ASP A 459 -9.90 -18.48 -0.57
C ASP A 459 -10.36 -17.61 0.61
N VAL A 460 -11.37 -16.78 0.40
CA VAL A 460 -11.94 -15.88 1.42
C VAL A 460 -13.43 -16.09 1.54
N LYS A 461 -13.95 -15.86 2.73
CA LYS A 461 -15.37 -15.99 3.02
C LYS A 461 -15.97 -14.60 3.21
N VAL A 462 -16.94 -14.25 2.36
CA VAL A 462 -17.58 -12.92 2.34
C VAL A 462 -19.08 -13.05 2.58
N LEU A 463 -19.70 -12.02 3.15
CA LEU A 463 -21.15 -11.93 3.29
C LEU A 463 -21.80 -11.68 1.93
N LEU A 464 -22.88 -12.40 1.63
CA LEU A 464 -23.73 -12.13 0.47
C LEU A 464 -24.71 -10.99 0.80
N PRO A 465 -24.65 -9.82 0.13
CA PRO A 465 -25.51 -8.69 0.45
C PRO A 465 -27.00 -8.95 0.19
N ASP A 466 -27.31 -9.78 -0.81
CA ASP A 466 -28.67 -10.01 -1.32
C ASP A 466 -29.16 -11.47 -1.11
N ALA A 467 -28.60 -12.18 -0.13
CA ALA A 467 -29.03 -13.53 0.19
C ALA A 467 -30.46 -13.57 0.77
N GLU A 468 -31.19 -14.65 0.48
CA GLU A 468 -32.52 -14.89 1.07
C GLU A 468 -32.46 -14.99 2.60
N ASP A 469 -31.33 -15.50 3.14
CA ASP A 469 -31.06 -15.55 4.57
C ASP A 469 -30.04 -14.48 4.98
N PRO A 470 -30.44 -13.48 5.78
CA PRO A 470 -29.54 -12.44 6.29
C PRO A 470 -28.40 -13.05 7.11
N GLY A 471 -27.18 -13.02 6.56
CA GLY A 471 -26.00 -13.63 7.18
C GLY A 471 -25.40 -14.78 6.38
N GLU A 472 -25.96 -15.12 5.22
CA GLU A 472 -25.37 -16.12 4.33
C GLU A 472 -23.97 -15.72 3.87
N MET A 473 -23.03 -16.66 3.98
CA MET A 473 -21.62 -16.45 3.67
C MET A 473 -21.23 -17.27 2.45
N GLN A 474 -20.54 -16.62 1.52
CA GLN A 474 -20.07 -17.22 0.27
C GLN A 474 -18.54 -17.28 0.25
N TRP A 475 -18.02 -18.42 -0.19
CA TRP A 475 -16.60 -18.57 -0.45
C TRP A 475 -16.24 -18.02 -1.83
N LEU A 476 -15.16 -17.26 -1.90
CA LEU A 476 -14.56 -16.72 -3.12
C LEU A 476 -13.11 -17.17 -3.19
N ARG A 477 -12.64 -17.56 -4.37
CA ARG A 477 -11.22 -17.68 -4.67
C ARG A 477 -10.73 -16.40 -5.30
N ARG A 478 -9.65 -15.83 -4.78
CA ARG A 478 -9.08 -14.56 -5.22
C ARG A 478 -7.62 -14.68 -5.63
N MET A 479 -7.23 -13.92 -6.63
CA MET A 479 -5.84 -13.62 -6.95
C MET A 479 -5.55 -12.16 -6.59
N VAL A 480 -4.51 -11.93 -5.78
CA VAL A 480 -4.16 -10.61 -5.28
C VAL A 480 -2.69 -10.31 -5.50
N PHE A 481 -2.39 -9.15 -6.06
CA PHE A 481 -1.01 -8.65 -6.21
C PHE A 481 -0.68 -7.71 -5.06
N THR A 482 0.41 -7.96 -4.36
CA THR A 482 0.82 -7.15 -3.19
C THR A 482 1.34 -5.76 -3.59
N SER A 483 1.79 -5.59 -4.83
CA SER A 483 2.17 -4.29 -5.42
C SER A 483 1.00 -3.30 -5.44
N ASN A 484 -0.25 -3.80 -5.56
CA ASN A 484 -1.46 -3.00 -5.48
C ASN A 484 -2.47 -3.63 -4.49
N ARG A 485 -2.22 -3.41 -3.20
CA ARG A 485 -3.03 -3.96 -2.08
C ARG A 485 -4.52 -3.61 -2.12
N ASN A 486 -4.91 -2.58 -2.87
CA ASN A 486 -6.27 -2.07 -2.95
C ASN A 486 -7.04 -2.63 -4.16
N LEU A 487 -6.44 -3.54 -4.94
CA LEU A 487 -7.07 -4.10 -6.13
C LEU A 487 -7.03 -5.63 -6.06
N THR A 488 -8.21 -6.24 -5.92
CA THR A 488 -8.39 -7.67 -6.19
C THR A 488 -8.32 -7.85 -7.71
N GLN A 489 -7.38 -8.67 -8.18
CA GLN A 489 -7.14 -8.82 -9.62
C GLN A 489 -8.19 -9.70 -10.28
N SER A 490 -8.54 -10.80 -9.61
CA SER A 490 -9.60 -11.70 -10.07
C SER A 490 -10.22 -12.43 -8.91
N GLU A 491 -11.50 -12.76 -9.07
CA GLU A 491 -12.27 -13.51 -8.11
C GLU A 491 -13.26 -14.44 -8.80
N ALA A 492 -13.51 -15.59 -8.17
CA ALA A 492 -14.48 -16.58 -8.63
C ALA A 492 -15.25 -17.15 -7.43
N TYR A 493 -16.56 -17.35 -7.59
CA TYR A 493 -17.37 -18.04 -6.58
C TYR A 493 -16.91 -19.47 -6.41
N LEU A 494 -16.91 -19.96 -5.18
CA LEU A 494 -16.61 -21.35 -4.87
C LEU A 494 -17.89 -22.11 -4.57
N ILE A 495 -18.08 -23.25 -5.25
CA ILE A 495 -19.20 -24.17 -5.00
C ILE A 495 -18.67 -25.54 -4.54
N PRO A 496 -19.46 -26.33 -3.82
CA PRO A 496 -19.12 -27.71 -3.52
C PRO A 496 -18.85 -28.50 -4.80
N ALA A 497 -17.77 -29.27 -4.87
CA ALA A 497 -17.43 -30.10 -6.01
C ALA A 497 -18.53 -31.12 -6.37
N SER A 498 -19.36 -31.51 -5.40
CA SER A 498 -20.55 -32.36 -5.63
C SER A 498 -21.67 -31.65 -6.39
N ALA A 499 -21.74 -30.31 -6.33
CA ALA A 499 -22.71 -29.48 -7.04
C ALA A 499 -22.27 -29.11 -8.46
N ALA A 500 -20.96 -29.08 -8.73
CA ALA A 500 -20.41 -28.88 -10.08
C ALA A 500 -20.70 -30.05 -11.06
N GLY A 501 -21.15 -31.20 -10.53
CA GLY A 501 -21.41 -32.41 -11.30
C GLY A 501 -22.82 -32.52 -11.86
N THR A 502 -23.22 -31.66 -12.80
CA THR A 502 -24.38 -31.93 -13.67
C THR A 502 -24.11 -31.56 -15.12
N ALA A 503 -24.53 -32.48 -16.01
CA ALA A 503 -24.59 -32.35 -17.47
C ALA A 503 -23.34 -32.68 -18.32
N GLN A 504 -22.69 -33.84 -18.10
CA GLN A 504 -22.22 -34.69 -19.25
C GLN A 504 -21.68 -36.07 -18.88
N ASP A 505 -21.32 -36.37 -17.63
CA ASP A 505 -20.56 -37.60 -17.31
C ASP A 505 -21.39 -38.82 -16.85
N LYS A 506 -22.60 -39.01 -17.39
CA LYS A 506 -23.34 -40.29 -17.25
C LYS A 506 -22.86 -41.29 -18.30
N GLY A 507 -21.60 -41.71 -18.25
CA GLY A 507 -21.07 -42.66 -19.24
C GLY A 507 -19.85 -43.48 -18.87
N ARG A 508 -19.13 -43.20 -17.77
CA ARG A 508 -17.87 -43.91 -17.49
C ARG A 508 -17.92 -44.65 -16.16
N ALA A 509 -18.11 -45.97 -16.23
CA ALA A 509 -17.92 -46.84 -15.09
C ALA A 509 -16.46 -46.73 -14.57
N PRO A 510 -16.24 -46.58 -13.25
CA PRO A 510 -14.90 -46.42 -12.72
C PRO A 510 -14.11 -47.73 -12.85
N LYS A 511 -12.94 -47.66 -13.50
CA LYS A 511 -11.98 -48.77 -13.56
C LYS A 511 -11.43 -49.03 -12.16
N LYS A 512 -11.60 -50.27 -11.67
CA LYS A 512 -11.06 -50.77 -10.40
C LYS A 512 -9.52 -50.73 -10.39
N GLY A 513 -8.95 -49.67 -9.84
CA GLY A 513 -7.56 -49.59 -9.39
C GLY A 513 -7.46 -49.78 -7.88
N LYS A 514 -6.55 -50.63 -7.40
CA LYS A 514 -6.40 -51.03 -5.99
C LYS A 514 -6.08 -49.82 -5.08
N ALA A 515 -7.01 -49.48 -4.19
CA ALA A 515 -6.79 -48.52 -3.11
C ALA A 515 -5.77 -49.06 -2.10
N LYS A 516 -4.69 -48.31 -1.86
CA LYS A 516 -3.87 -48.45 -0.65
C LYS A 516 -4.64 -47.83 0.52
N LYS A 517 -4.84 -48.62 1.58
CA LYS A 517 -5.47 -48.19 2.84
C LYS A 517 -4.61 -47.11 3.51
N ALA A 518 -5.07 -45.87 3.49
CA ALA A 518 -4.67 -44.85 4.45
C ALA A 518 -5.63 -44.89 5.65
N SER A 519 -5.06 -44.66 6.82
CA SER A 519 -5.65 -44.74 8.16
C SER A 519 -6.89 -43.86 8.35
N LYS A 520 -7.90 -44.41 9.03
CA LYS A 520 -9.07 -43.68 9.56
C LYS A 520 -8.62 -42.66 10.62
N GLY A 521 -8.42 -41.42 10.22
CA GLY A 521 -8.61 -40.25 11.08
C GLY A 521 -10.01 -39.69 10.85
N LYS A 522 -10.74 -39.34 11.91
CA LYS A 522 -12.01 -38.61 11.82
C LYS A 522 -11.70 -37.16 11.47
N ASP A 523 -11.78 -36.78 10.20
CA ASP A 523 -12.04 -35.40 9.79
C ASP A 523 -13.51 -35.32 9.36
N GLU A 524 -14.36 -34.82 10.25
CA GLU A 524 -15.70 -34.38 9.91
C GLU A 524 -15.58 -33.03 9.19
N GLY A 525 -15.92 -32.97 7.89
CA GLY A 525 -16.43 -31.73 7.29
C GLY A 525 -15.66 -31.05 6.15
N TYR A 526 -14.58 -31.61 5.59
CA TYR A 526 -13.98 -31.00 4.38
C TYR A 526 -14.78 -31.36 3.12
N VAL A 527 -15.57 -30.41 2.62
CA VAL A 527 -16.19 -30.48 1.30
C VAL A 527 -15.22 -29.84 0.30
N PRO A 528 -14.68 -30.57 -0.69
CA PRO A 528 -13.86 -29.97 -1.73
C PRO A 528 -14.65 -28.88 -2.45
N MET A 529 -14.09 -27.68 -2.55
CA MET A 529 -14.71 -26.54 -3.22
C MET A 529 -13.98 -26.26 -4.53
N VAL A 530 -14.73 -25.93 -5.58
CA VAL A 530 -14.18 -25.59 -6.92
C VAL A 530 -14.74 -24.25 -7.39
N PRO A 531 -13.98 -23.48 -8.19
CA PRO A 531 -14.48 -22.29 -8.85
C PRO A 531 -15.74 -22.57 -9.70
N SER A 532 -16.72 -21.67 -9.61
CA SER A 532 -17.86 -21.57 -10.51
C SER A 532 -17.69 -20.34 -11.39
N TYR A 533 -17.92 -20.53 -12.68
CA TYR A 533 -17.88 -19.48 -13.70
C TYR A 533 -19.25 -19.23 -14.32
N GLU A 534 -20.32 -19.76 -13.74
CA GLU A 534 -21.69 -19.47 -14.18
C GLU A 534 -22.13 -18.05 -13.81
N ILE A 535 -21.48 -17.46 -12.79
CA ILE A 535 -21.72 -16.11 -12.29
C ILE A 535 -20.37 -15.41 -12.15
N LEU A 536 -20.28 -14.19 -12.69
CA LEU A 536 -19.10 -13.35 -12.52
C LEU A 536 -19.14 -12.69 -11.14
N ALA A 537 -18.12 -12.93 -10.33
CA ALA A 537 -18.02 -12.37 -8.98
C ALA A 537 -17.74 -10.86 -9.00
N SER A 538 -17.01 -10.36 -10.00
CA SER A 538 -16.71 -8.93 -10.13
C SER A 538 -17.75 -8.19 -10.97
N GLU A 539 -18.26 -7.07 -10.46
CA GLU A 539 -19.29 -6.26 -11.12
C GLU A 539 -18.80 -5.66 -12.44
N TYR A 540 -17.53 -5.23 -12.52
CA TYR A 540 -16.98 -4.67 -13.76
C TYR A 540 -16.84 -5.72 -14.87
N HIS A 541 -16.63 -7.01 -14.56
CA HIS A 541 -16.69 -8.08 -15.57
C HIS A 541 -18.11 -8.23 -16.10
N SER A 542 -19.12 -8.16 -15.23
CA SER A 542 -20.52 -8.12 -15.65
C SER A 542 -20.81 -6.89 -16.54
N ALA A 543 -20.22 -5.74 -16.23
CA ALA A 543 -20.31 -4.53 -17.05
C ALA A 543 -19.68 -4.70 -18.44
N MET A 544 -18.53 -5.35 -18.55
CA MET A 544 -17.91 -5.69 -19.84
C MET A 544 -18.80 -6.59 -20.68
N VAL A 545 -19.34 -7.66 -20.08
CA VAL A 545 -20.27 -8.59 -20.75
C VAL A 545 -21.55 -7.87 -21.19
N ALA A 546 -22.08 -6.96 -20.36
CA ALA A 546 -23.24 -6.15 -20.72
C ALA A 546 -23.01 -5.29 -21.98
N GLY A 547 -21.77 -4.85 -22.22
CA GLY A 547 -21.36 -4.14 -23.44
C GLY A 547 -21.63 -4.90 -24.73
N LEU A 548 -21.59 -6.23 -24.70
CA LEU A 548 -21.86 -7.08 -25.87
C LEU A 548 -23.27 -6.88 -26.41
N SER A 549 -24.19 -6.37 -25.59
CA SER A 549 -25.55 -6.03 -26.03
C SER A 549 -25.59 -4.99 -27.17
N LEU A 550 -24.53 -4.17 -27.31
CA LEU A 550 -24.39 -3.20 -28.38
C LEU A 550 -24.22 -3.85 -29.77
N ILE A 551 -23.71 -5.08 -29.83
CA ILE A 551 -23.38 -5.79 -31.08
C ILE A 551 -24.04 -7.18 -31.20
N ALA A 552 -24.83 -7.60 -30.20
CA ALA A 552 -25.39 -8.94 -30.11
C ALA A 552 -26.27 -9.33 -31.31
N GLU A 553 -27.05 -8.39 -31.86
CA GLU A 553 -27.88 -8.67 -33.05
C GLU A 553 -27.01 -9.03 -34.27
N GLY A 554 -25.92 -8.31 -34.49
CA GLY A 554 -24.96 -8.59 -35.58
C GLY A 554 -24.22 -9.91 -35.38
N LEU A 555 -23.81 -10.23 -34.15
CA LEU A 555 -23.21 -11.53 -33.80
C LEU A 555 -24.16 -12.69 -34.08
N LEU A 556 -25.44 -12.57 -33.67
CA LEU A 556 -26.47 -13.58 -33.89
C LEU A 556 -26.76 -13.79 -35.38
N GLU A 557 -26.85 -12.72 -36.15
CA GLU A 557 -27.08 -12.79 -37.60
C GLU A 557 -25.93 -13.48 -38.33
N ARG A 558 -24.67 -13.17 -37.99
CA ARG A 558 -23.50 -13.84 -38.55
C ARG A 558 -23.52 -15.33 -38.22
N ARG A 559 -23.70 -15.69 -36.95
CA ARG A 559 -23.73 -17.10 -36.52
C ARG A 559 -24.80 -17.90 -37.27
N ARG A 560 -25.98 -17.32 -37.52
CA ARG A 560 -27.06 -17.93 -38.34
C ARG A 560 -26.66 -18.09 -39.80
N ARG A 561 -26.00 -17.08 -40.38
CA ARG A 561 -25.62 -17.06 -41.81
C ARG A 561 -24.43 -17.97 -42.11
N GLU A 562 -23.47 -18.04 -41.20
CA GLU A 562 -22.15 -18.66 -41.40
C GLU A 562 -22.04 -20.03 -40.72
N GLY A 563 -23.16 -20.61 -40.27
CA GLY A 563 -23.24 -22.01 -39.86
C GLY A 563 -22.59 -22.30 -38.50
N GLY A 564 -22.72 -21.39 -37.54
CA GLY A 564 -22.20 -21.59 -36.18
C GLY A 564 -20.90 -20.86 -35.87
N ASP A 565 -20.57 -19.77 -36.57
CA ASP A 565 -19.44 -18.89 -36.22
C ASP A 565 -19.51 -18.48 -34.73
N PRO A 566 -18.52 -18.87 -33.90
CA PRO A 566 -18.54 -18.57 -32.48
C PRO A 566 -18.36 -17.07 -32.21
N GLY A 567 -17.84 -16.29 -33.15
CA GLY A 567 -17.41 -14.91 -32.89
C GLY A 567 -16.10 -14.88 -32.10
N ARG A 568 -15.19 -14.00 -32.49
CA ARG A 568 -13.82 -13.93 -32.00
C ARG A 568 -13.63 -12.78 -31.01
N VAL A 569 -13.12 -13.12 -29.83
CA VAL A 569 -12.78 -12.17 -28.78
C VAL A 569 -11.31 -12.29 -28.43
N LEU A 570 -10.61 -11.15 -28.39
CA LEU A 570 -9.29 -11.06 -27.77
C LEU A 570 -9.43 -10.37 -26.41
N VAL A 571 -8.91 -10.99 -25.36
CA VAL A 571 -8.82 -10.40 -24.02
C VAL A 571 -7.35 -10.12 -23.71
N VAL A 572 -7.01 -8.84 -23.52
CA VAL A 572 -5.70 -8.41 -23.02
C VAL A 572 -5.77 -8.28 -21.51
N GLY A 573 -5.04 -9.16 -20.81
CA GLY A 573 -5.12 -9.38 -19.37
C GLY A 573 -5.94 -10.63 -19.04
N LEU A 574 -5.29 -11.64 -18.45
CA LEU A 574 -5.96 -12.90 -18.07
C LEU A 574 -6.48 -12.86 -16.63
N GLY A 575 -5.65 -12.37 -15.71
CA GLY A 575 -5.87 -12.52 -14.27
C GLY A 575 -6.05 -13.99 -13.87
N GLY A 576 -7.11 -14.29 -13.11
CA GLY A 576 -7.54 -15.64 -12.77
C GLY A 576 -8.38 -16.34 -13.85
N GLY A 577 -8.69 -15.67 -14.96
CA GLY A 577 -9.40 -16.27 -16.10
C GLY A 577 -10.94 -16.30 -15.99
N ALA A 578 -11.54 -15.66 -14.98
CA ALA A 578 -12.99 -15.69 -14.79
C ALA A 578 -13.78 -15.13 -16.00
N LEU A 579 -13.42 -13.94 -16.47
CA LEU A 579 -14.04 -13.32 -17.66
C LEU A 579 -13.90 -14.19 -18.92
N PRO A 580 -12.69 -14.62 -19.35
CA PRO A 580 -12.57 -15.42 -20.56
C PRO A 580 -13.23 -16.80 -20.45
N ILE A 581 -13.21 -17.45 -19.27
CA ILE A 581 -13.97 -18.70 -19.06
C ILE A 581 -15.47 -18.44 -19.22
N TYR A 582 -16.01 -17.36 -18.67
CA TYR A 582 -17.42 -16.99 -18.81
C TYR A 582 -17.82 -16.75 -20.28
N LEU A 583 -17.04 -15.93 -21.01
CA LEU A 583 -17.27 -15.63 -22.42
C LEU A 583 -17.27 -16.90 -23.29
N HIS A 584 -16.39 -17.84 -23.00
CA HIS A 584 -16.29 -19.11 -23.71
C HIS A 584 -17.39 -20.10 -23.28
N SER A 585 -17.50 -20.40 -21.99
CA SER A 585 -18.31 -21.49 -21.46
C SER A 585 -19.80 -21.14 -21.38
N CYS A 586 -20.12 -19.88 -21.07
CA CYS A 586 -21.50 -19.43 -20.91
C CYS A 586 -22.07 -18.80 -22.19
N LEU A 587 -21.24 -18.13 -23.01
CA LEU A 587 -21.70 -17.45 -24.23
C LEU A 587 -21.28 -18.15 -25.54
N GLY A 588 -20.43 -19.18 -25.46
CA GLY A 588 -19.97 -19.94 -26.62
C GLY A 588 -19.15 -19.11 -27.60
N LEU A 589 -18.40 -18.11 -27.13
CA LEU A 589 -17.50 -17.30 -27.94
C LEU A 589 -16.12 -17.98 -28.08
N ALA A 590 -15.41 -17.71 -29.18
CA ALA A 590 -14.00 -18.09 -29.30
C ALA A 590 -13.14 -17.00 -28.69
N VAL A 591 -12.34 -17.34 -27.68
CA VAL A 591 -11.63 -16.39 -26.84
C VAL A 591 -10.13 -16.69 -26.87
N ASP A 592 -9.36 -15.70 -27.29
CA ASP A 592 -7.90 -15.70 -27.13
C ASP A 592 -7.55 -14.72 -26.00
N CYS A 593 -6.66 -15.14 -25.10
CA CYS A 593 -6.17 -14.29 -24.02
C CYS A 593 -4.68 -14.04 -24.19
N VAL A 594 -4.24 -12.80 -23.95
CA VAL A 594 -2.82 -12.46 -23.85
C VAL A 594 -2.53 -11.89 -22.47
N GLU A 595 -1.58 -12.49 -21.78
CA GLU A 595 -1.15 -12.10 -20.44
C GLU A 595 0.35 -11.85 -20.44
N LEU A 596 0.76 -10.71 -19.90
CA LEU A 596 2.16 -10.30 -19.88
C LEU A 596 2.97 -11.17 -18.89
N ASP A 597 2.33 -11.62 -17.82
CA ASP A 597 2.98 -12.32 -16.73
C ASP A 597 2.77 -13.84 -16.77
N ALA A 598 3.82 -14.58 -17.12
CA ALA A 598 3.81 -16.05 -17.14
C ALA A 598 3.43 -16.67 -15.78
N THR A 599 3.74 -16.01 -14.67
CA THR A 599 3.38 -16.48 -13.33
C THR A 599 1.87 -16.43 -13.14
N VAL A 600 1.20 -15.37 -13.61
CA VAL A 600 -0.26 -15.23 -13.57
C VAL A 600 -0.94 -16.35 -14.38
N VAL A 601 -0.48 -16.60 -15.60
CA VAL A 601 -0.99 -17.73 -16.42
C VAL A 601 -0.80 -19.07 -15.72
N GLY A 602 0.36 -19.28 -15.08
CA GLY A 602 0.63 -20.48 -14.31
C GLY A 602 -0.32 -20.68 -13.13
N LEU A 603 -0.60 -19.61 -12.38
CA LEU A 603 -1.51 -19.63 -11.23
C LEU A 603 -2.97 -19.85 -11.66
N ALA A 604 -3.42 -19.16 -12.72
CA ALA A 604 -4.75 -19.37 -13.30
C ALA A 604 -4.97 -20.84 -13.68
N ARG A 605 -3.99 -21.45 -14.35
CA ARG A 605 -4.03 -22.87 -14.74
C ARG A 605 -4.12 -23.83 -13.55
N ARG A 606 -3.47 -23.53 -12.42
CA ARG A 606 -3.43 -24.43 -11.25
C ARG A 606 -4.63 -24.27 -10.31
N HIS A 607 -5.15 -23.06 -10.17
CA HIS A 607 -6.09 -22.73 -9.09
C HIS A 607 -7.46 -22.23 -9.55
N PHE A 608 -7.60 -21.87 -10.82
CA PHE A 608 -8.82 -21.32 -11.39
C PHE A 608 -9.33 -22.17 -12.55
N ASP A 609 -9.12 -23.50 -12.49
CA ASP A 609 -9.55 -24.52 -13.46
C ASP A 609 -9.21 -24.20 -14.94
N PHE A 610 -8.35 -23.21 -15.18
CA PHE A 610 -8.10 -22.69 -16.51
C PHE A 610 -7.37 -23.72 -17.37
N ALA A 611 -6.57 -24.61 -16.76
CA ALA A 611 -5.88 -25.69 -17.45
C ALA A 611 -6.85 -26.68 -18.12
N ASP A 612 -7.98 -26.95 -17.48
CA ASP A 612 -8.96 -27.91 -17.99
C ASP A 612 -9.77 -27.29 -19.13
N VAL A 613 -10.12 -26.00 -19.04
CA VAL A 613 -10.92 -25.29 -20.05
C VAL A 613 -10.10 -24.83 -21.26
N CYS A 614 -8.85 -24.38 -21.07
CA CYS A 614 -7.98 -23.93 -22.18
C CYS A 614 -7.38 -25.06 -23.02
N SER A 615 -7.77 -26.31 -22.75
CA SER A 615 -7.46 -27.46 -23.60
C SER A 615 -8.34 -27.53 -24.86
N GLN A 616 -9.41 -26.71 -24.90
CA GLN A 616 -10.30 -26.58 -26.05
C GLN A 616 -9.73 -25.59 -27.08
N PRO A 617 -9.84 -25.85 -28.39
CA PRO A 617 -9.29 -24.95 -29.42
C PRO A 617 -9.87 -23.53 -29.42
N SER A 618 -11.01 -23.32 -28.79
CA SER A 618 -11.75 -22.05 -28.75
C SER A 618 -11.50 -21.20 -27.50
N LEU A 619 -10.63 -21.63 -26.57
CA LEU A 619 -10.14 -20.81 -25.46
C LEU A 619 -8.62 -20.98 -25.33
N THR A 620 -7.85 -19.95 -25.64
CA THR A 620 -6.38 -19.99 -25.53
C THR A 620 -5.85 -18.90 -24.61
N ALA A 621 -4.69 -19.15 -23.98
CA ALA A 621 -3.94 -18.13 -23.26
C ALA A 621 -2.48 -18.16 -23.68
N LEU A 622 -2.01 -17.01 -24.14
CA LEU A 622 -0.65 -16.75 -24.60
C LEU A 622 0.06 -15.85 -23.58
N VAL A 623 1.32 -16.17 -23.30
CA VAL A 623 2.18 -15.25 -22.57
C VAL A 623 2.80 -14.29 -23.59
N GLY A 624 2.51 -12.99 -23.47
CA GLY A 624 2.99 -11.98 -24.41
C GLY A 624 2.52 -10.57 -24.09
N ASP A 625 3.01 -9.60 -24.85
CA ASP A 625 2.58 -8.20 -24.74
C ASP A 625 1.33 -7.97 -25.60
N GLY A 626 0.24 -7.52 -24.97
CA GLY A 626 -1.00 -7.21 -25.67
C GLY A 626 -0.88 -6.07 -26.68
N LEU A 627 0.06 -5.14 -26.50
CA LEU A 627 0.34 -4.09 -27.47
C LEU A 627 0.87 -4.67 -28.78
N GLU A 628 1.80 -5.62 -28.68
CA GLU A 628 2.41 -6.29 -29.84
C GLU A 628 1.38 -7.16 -30.56
N VAL A 629 0.62 -7.97 -29.82
CA VAL A 629 -0.41 -8.85 -30.39
C VAL A 629 -1.49 -8.06 -31.15
N VAL A 630 -1.96 -6.93 -30.59
CA VAL A 630 -2.96 -6.09 -31.27
C VAL A 630 -2.37 -5.44 -32.52
N ALA A 631 -1.12 -4.99 -32.49
CA ALA A 631 -0.44 -4.43 -33.67
C ALA A 631 -0.24 -5.48 -34.77
N GLU A 632 0.13 -6.71 -34.42
CA GLU A 632 0.26 -7.82 -35.37
C GLU A 632 -1.08 -8.14 -36.05
N LEU A 633 -2.17 -8.21 -35.28
CA LEU A 633 -3.52 -8.43 -35.83
C LEU A 633 -3.96 -7.29 -36.76
N ALA A 634 -3.66 -6.04 -36.41
CA ALA A 634 -4.01 -4.86 -37.21
C ALA A 634 -3.30 -4.80 -38.57
N HIS A 635 -2.09 -5.36 -38.66
CA HIS A 635 -1.24 -5.28 -39.85
C HIS A 635 -1.14 -6.58 -40.65
N ALA A 636 -1.70 -7.68 -40.14
CA ALA A 636 -1.72 -8.96 -40.84
C ALA A 636 -2.78 -8.95 -41.96
N PRO A 637 -2.37 -9.05 -43.25
CA PRO A 637 -3.26 -8.86 -44.39
C PRO A 637 -4.39 -9.89 -44.51
N ASP A 638 -4.22 -11.07 -43.90
CA ASP A 638 -5.19 -12.18 -43.90
C ASP A 638 -5.69 -12.54 -42.48
N ALA A 639 -5.38 -11.74 -41.46
CA ALA A 639 -5.86 -12.03 -40.12
C ALA A 639 -7.38 -11.83 -40.02
N PRO A 640 -8.12 -12.79 -39.43
CA PRO A 640 -9.53 -12.61 -39.20
C PRO A 640 -9.75 -11.47 -38.20
N SER A 641 -10.52 -10.46 -38.59
CA SER A 641 -10.89 -9.37 -37.70
C SER A 641 -11.65 -9.87 -36.47
N LEU A 642 -11.40 -9.24 -35.33
CA LEU A 642 -12.06 -9.52 -34.07
C LEU A 642 -13.48 -8.95 -34.06
N ASP A 643 -14.42 -9.67 -33.46
CA ASP A 643 -15.72 -9.10 -33.11
C ASP A 643 -15.60 -8.20 -31.88
N VAL A 644 -14.76 -8.60 -30.91
CA VAL A 644 -14.55 -7.87 -29.67
C VAL A 644 -13.08 -7.87 -29.28
N LEU A 645 -12.56 -6.71 -28.90
CA LEU A 645 -11.29 -6.56 -28.20
C LEU A 645 -11.57 -6.05 -26.79
N ILE A 646 -11.14 -6.78 -25.76
CA ILE A 646 -11.27 -6.38 -24.36
C ILE A 646 -9.88 -6.05 -23.81
N VAL A 647 -9.73 -4.86 -23.25
CA VAL A 647 -8.53 -4.41 -22.53
C VAL A 647 -8.84 -4.38 -21.04
N ASP A 648 -8.39 -5.42 -20.33
CA ASP A 648 -8.50 -5.59 -18.88
C ASP A 648 -7.09 -5.77 -18.26
N ALA A 649 -6.15 -4.94 -18.70
CA ALA A 649 -4.77 -4.94 -18.23
C ALA A 649 -4.52 -3.81 -17.24
N GLY A 650 -4.10 -4.13 -16.02
CA GLY A 650 -3.75 -3.15 -15.00
C GLY A 650 -2.25 -2.83 -14.96
N SER A 651 -1.92 -1.66 -14.42
CA SER A 651 -0.57 -1.34 -13.94
C SER A 651 -0.45 -1.69 -12.46
N GLY A 652 0.69 -2.24 -12.05
CA GLY A 652 1.00 -2.53 -10.64
C GLY A 652 1.29 -1.27 -9.80
N ASP A 653 1.31 -0.08 -10.40
CA ASP A 653 1.64 1.18 -9.73
C ASP A 653 0.39 1.95 -9.30
N ALA A 654 0.00 1.75 -8.04
CA ALA A 654 -1.15 2.43 -7.43
C ALA A 654 -0.98 3.94 -7.25
N SER A 655 0.20 4.52 -7.55
CA SER A 655 0.44 5.97 -7.52
C SER A 655 -0.01 6.69 -8.79
N LEU A 656 -0.25 5.96 -9.88
CA LEU A 656 -0.73 6.52 -11.12
C LEU A 656 -2.17 7.02 -11.00
N ALA A 657 -2.47 8.13 -11.69
CA ALA A 657 -3.82 8.69 -11.71
C ALA A 657 -4.84 7.73 -12.36
N MET A 658 -4.37 6.92 -13.31
CA MET A 658 -5.11 5.86 -13.98
C MET A 658 -4.28 4.60 -13.90
N THR A 659 -4.81 3.61 -13.18
CA THR A 659 -4.12 2.35 -12.89
C THR A 659 -4.49 1.28 -13.90
N CYS A 660 -5.69 1.35 -14.50
CA CYS A 660 -6.13 0.47 -15.57
C CYS A 660 -6.82 1.35 -16.65
N PRO A 661 -6.43 1.26 -17.92
CA PRO A 661 -5.26 0.53 -18.43
C PRO A 661 -3.96 1.35 -18.28
N PRO A 662 -2.77 0.73 -18.42
CA PRO A 662 -1.52 1.47 -18.63
C PRO A 662 -1.62 2.48 -19.78
N ALA A 663 -0.93 3.61 -19.66
CA ALA A 663 -1.04 4.72 -20.62
C ALA A 663 -0.79 4.35 -22.09
N ALA A 664 0.02 3.32 -22.36
CA ALA A 664 0.30 2.83 -23.70
C ALA A 664 -0.97 2.32 -24.43
N PHE A 665 -1.93 1.73 -23.70
CA PHE A 665 -3.22 1.27 -24.24
C PHE A 665 -4.20 2.42 -24.56
N LEU A 666 -3.84 3.66 -24.23
CA LEU A 666 -4.59 4.86 -24.59
C LEU A 666 -3.82 5.75 -25.59
N GLY A 667 -2.65 5.28 -26.05
CA GLY A 667 -1.87 5.95 -27.07
C GLY A 667 -2.53 5.84 -28.45
N GLU A 668 -2.34 6.87 -29.27
CA GLU A 668 -2.92 6.97 -30.62
C GLU A 668 -2.60 5.73 -31.48
N ASP A 669 -1.34 5.31 -31.51
CA ASP A 669 -0.89 4.13 -32.26
C ASP A 669 -1.64 2.85 -31.85
N PHE A 670 -1.80 2.62 -30.55
CA PHE A 670 -2.53 1.45 -30.05
C PHE A 670 -4.01 1.55 -30.41
N LEU A 671 -4.65 2.71 -30.23
CA LEU A 671 -6.07 2.88 -30.49
C LEU A 671 -6.40 2.72 -31.98
N GLU A 672 -5.52 3.19 -32.88
CA GLU A 672 -5.64 2.97 -34.32
C GLU A 672 -5.48 1.48 -34.68
N ASN A 673 -4.51 0.79 -34.09
CA ASN A 673 -4.35 -0.66 -34.26
C ASN A 673 -5.56 -1.43 -33.73
N ALA A 674 -6.08 -1.06 -32.55
CA ALA A 674 -7.29 -1.64 -31.98
C ALA A 674 -8.51 -1.45 -32.90
N ARG A 675 -8.66 -0.26 -33.49
CA ARG A 675 -9.72 0.02 -34.47
C ARG A 675 -9.57 -0.83 -35.74
N ALA A 676 -8.35 -1.04 -36.22
CA ALA A 676 -8.07 -1.83 -37.41
C ALA A 676 -8.21 -3.35 -37.17
N ALA A 677 -7.89 -3.83 -35.97
CA ALA A 677 -7.99 -5.24 -35.58
C ALA A 677 -9.45 -5.70 -35.37
N VAL A 678 -10.36 -4.77 -35.05
CA VAL A 678 -11.78 -5.05 -34.81
C VAL A 678 -12.61 -4.76 -36.06
N ARG A 679 -13.67 -5.53 -36.27
CA ARG A 679 -14.62 -5.33 -37.38
C ARG A 679 -15.29 -3.95 -37.31
N PRO A 680 -15.76 -3.39 -38.46
CA PRO A 680 -16.53 -2.13 -38.45
C PRO A 680 -17.77 -2.17 -37.54
N ASP A 681 -18.39 -3.34 -37.41
CA ASP A 681 -19.54 -3.61 -36.55
C ASP A 681 -19.17 -4.35 -35.24
N GLY A 682 -17.88 -4.35 -34.88
CA GLY A 682 -17.36 -4.91 -33.64
C GLY A 682 -17.25 -3.86 -32.52
N LEU A 683 -16.61 -4.25 -31.42
CA LEU A 683 -16.52 -3.42 -30.21
C LEU A 683 -15.14 -3.51 -29.54
N VAL A 684 -14.60 -2.37 -29.13
CA VAL A 684 -13.46 -2.32 -28.20
C VAL A 684 -14.00 -1.99 -26.80
N ILE A 685 -13.65 -2.79 -25.80
CA ILE A 685 -14.09 -2.65 -24.41
C ILE A 685 -12.85 -2.38 -23.55
N VAL A 686 -12.86 -1.32 -22.76
CA VAL A 686 -11.70 -0.92 -21.94
C VAL A 686 -12.13 -0.74 -20.48
N ASN A 687 -11.51 -1.51 -19.59
CA ASN A 687 -11.62 -1.28 -18.15
C ASN A 687 -10.86 0.01 -17.77
N CYS A 688 -11.53 0.97 -17.14
CA CYS A 688 -10.90 2.18 -16.65
C CYS A 688 -10.99 2.25 -15.12
N VAL A 689 -9.85 2.11 -14.46
CA VAL A 689 -9.70 2.33 -13.02
C VAL A 689 -8.94 3.64 -12.85
N SER A 690 -9.67 4.71 -12.51
CA SER A 690 -9.10 6.04 -12.32
C SER A 690 -9.65 6.69 -11.06
N ARG A 691 -8.75 7.22 -10.23
CA ARG A 691 -9.11 8.06 -9.07
C ARG A 691 -9.19 9.54 -9.41
N SER A 692 -8.89 9.89 -10.67
CA SER A 692 -8.94 11.27 -11.19
C SER A 692 -9.99 11.40 -12.28
N ALA A 693 -10.94 12.30 -12.07
CA ALA A 693 -11.94 12.65 -13.08
C ALA A 693 -11.25 13.16 -14.36
N GLU A 694 -10.18 13.95 -14.24
CA GLU A 694 -9.42 14.47 -15.37
C GLU A 694 -8.74 13.36 -16.17
N ALA A 695 -8.12 12.39 -15.48
CA ALA A 695 -7.46 11.27 -16.15
C ALA A 695 -8.47 10.39 -16.90
N PHE A 696 -9.64 10.15 -16.31
CA PHE A 696 -10.73 9.45 -17.00
C PHE A 696 -11.23 10.23 -18.22
N SER A 697 -11.48 11.54 -18.09
CA SER A 697 -11.90 12.36 -19.22
C SER A 697 -10.89 12.36 -20.37
N LYS A 698 -9.59 12.30 -20.06
CA LYS A 698 -8.53 12.14 -21.07
C LYS A 698 -8.59 10.79 -21.78
N ALA A 699 -8.82 9.69 -21.05
CA ALA A 699 -9.01 8.37 -21.65
C ALA A 699 -10.20 8.36 -22.61
N ALA A 700 -11.35 8.85 -22.14
CA ALA A 700 -12.56 8.95 -22.95
C ALA A 700 -12.34 9.80 -24.21
N ALA A 701 -11.66 10.94 -24.08
CA ALA A 701 -11.32 11.79 -25.22
C ALA A 701 -10.39 11.12 -26.23
N ALA A 702 -9.41 10.33 -25.77
CA ALA A 702 -8.52 9.56 -26.64
C ALA A 702 -9.30 8.54 -27.49
N LEU A 703 -10.23 7.80 -26.87
CA LEU A 703 -11.13 6.89 -27.59
C LEU A 703 -12.04 7.65 -28.58
N GLN A 704 -12.62 8.78 -28.16
CA GLN A 704 -13.48 9.59 -29.04
C GLN A 704 -12.75 10.20 -30.24
N ALA A 705 -11.43 10.34 -30.19
CA ALA A 705 -10.63 10.83 -31.30
C ALA A 705 -10.50 9.80 -32.43
N VAL A 706 -10.51 8.49 -32.10
CA VAL A 706 -10.25 7.40 -33.05
C VAL A 706 -11.54 6.67 -33.45
N PHE A 707 -12.49 6.51 -32.52
CA PHE A 707 -13.71 5.72 -32.70
C PHE A 707 -14.93 6.59 -33.04
N ALA A 708 -15.90 5.99 -33.75
CA ALA A 708 -17.11 6.69 -34.16
C ALA A 708 -17.97 7.08 -32.95
N GLU A 709 -18.22 6.11 -32.07
CA GLU A 709 -19.06 6.26 -30.89
C GLU A 709 -18.35 5.65 -29.67
N VAL A 710 -18.47 6.32 -28.52
CA VAL A 710 -17.92 5.85 -27.25
C VAL A 710 -19.02 5.90 -26.20
N TYR A 711 -19.25 4.77 -25.54
CA TYR A 711 -20.21 4.59 -24.48
C TYR A 711 -19.50 4.39 -23.15
N GLU A 712 -20.17 4.78 -22.07
CA GLU A 712 -19.71 4.61 -20.71
C GLU A 712 -20.73 3.83 -19.89
N LEU A 713 -20.24 2.90 -19.06
CA LEU A 713 -21.01 2.26 -18.00
C LEU A 713 -20.25 2.38 -16.67
N GLY A 714 -20.85 3.09 -15.71
CA GLY A 714 -20.33 3.26 -14.36
C GLY A 714 -20.99 2.32 -13.35
N MET A 715 -20.32 2.10 -12.22
CA MET A 715 -20.82 1.36 -11.07
C MET A 715 -20.96 2.33 -9.88
N ASP A 716 -21.94 2.11 -9.01
CA ASP A 716 -22.24 3.01 -7.89
C ASP A 716 -21.30 2.82 -6.69
N THR A 717 -20.73 1.62 -6.54
CA THR A 717 -19.91 1.20 -5.39
C THR A 717 -18.47 0.85 -5.77
N ASP A 718 -18.16 0.76 -7.07
CA ASP A 718 -16.85 0.45 -7.59
C ASP A 718 -16.24 1.68 -8.30
N ILE A 719 -14.91 1.85 -8.18
CA ILE A 719 -14.16 2.89 -8.88
C ILE A 719 -13.96 2.55 -10.36
N ASN A 720 -14.20 1.30 -10.75
CA ASN A 720 -14.14 0.84 -12.12
C ASN A 720 -15.22 1.53 -12.97
N ARG A 721 -14.85 1.93 -14.19
CA ARG A 721 -15.76 2.43 -15.23
C ARG A 721 -15.38 1.75 -16.53
N VAL A 722 -16.35 1.23 -17.27
CA VAL A 722 -16.09 0.54 -18.54
C VAL A 722 -16.44 1.45 -19.70
N LEU A 723 -15.49 1.62 -20.62
CA LEU A 723 -15.68 2.34 -21.88
C LEU A 723 -15.86 1.34 -23.02
N PHE A 724 -16.83 1.60 -23.89
CA PHE A 724 -17.10 0.79 -25.09
C PHE A 724 -16.98 1.67 -26.32
N ALA A 725 -16.09 1.33 -27.24
CA ALA A 725 -15.79 2.13 -28.42
C ALA A 725 -16.12 1.35 -29.69
N ALA A 726 -17.02 1.92 -30.51
CA ALA A 726 -17.48 1.34 -31.76
C ALA A 726 -16.72 1.98 -32.94
N PRO A 727 -16.08 1.17 -33.82
CA PRO A 727 -15.34 1.69 -34.97
C PRO A 727 -16.24 2.46 -35.96
N ALA A 728 -17.48 2.01 -36.12
CA ALA A 728 -18.51 2.68 -36.91
C ALA A 728 -19.74 3.02 -36.04
N PRO A 729 -20.57 4.00 -36.46
CA PRO A 729 -21.78 4.33 -35.72
C PRO A 729 -22.74 3.13 -35.65
N LEU A 730 -23.22 2.80 -34.44
CA LEU A 730 -24.11 1.67 -34.24
C LEU A 730 -25.52 1.95 -34.79
N PRO A 731 -26.31 0.91 -35.13
CA PRO A 731 -27.67 1.07 -35.64
C PRO A 731 -28.57 1.90 -34.69
N GLU A 732 -29.44 2.74 -35.27
CA GLU A 732 -30.29 3.68 -34.52
C GLU A 732 -31.20 2.99 -33.50
N GLY A 733 -31.65 1.75 -33.80
CA GLY A 733 -32.46 0.92 -32.90
C GLY A 733 -31.72 0.43 -31.64
N VAL A 734 -30.37 0.41 -31.66
CA VAL A 734 -29.53 0.11 -30.50
C VAL A 734 -29.39 1.37 -29.63
N ARG A 735 -29.16 2.54 -30.24
CA ARG A 735 -29.02 3.84 -29.53
C ARG A 735 -30.21 4.18 -28.65
N GLY A 736 -31.44 3.91 -29.12
CA GLY A 736 -32.68 4.13 -28.37
C GLY A 736 -32.93 3.19 -27.18
N LYS A 737 -32.07 2.17 -26.99
CA LYS A 737 -32.14 1.19 -25.88
C LYS A 737 -31.07 1.43 -24.80
N VAL A 738 -30.04 2.23 -25.09
CA VAL A 738 -28.86 2.49 -24.22
C VAL A 738 -29.22 3.04 -22.83
N GLY A 739 -30.35 3.76 -22.70
CA GLY A 739 -30.84 4.30 -21.42
C GLY A 739 -31.73 3.39 -20.58
N ARG A 740 -32.03 2.15 -21.02
CA ARG A 740 -32.94 1.22 -20.32
C ARG A 740 -32.17 0.09 -19.63
N SER A 741 -31.49 0.43 -18.53
CA SER A 741 -30.95 -0.42 -17.45
C SER A 741 -30.10 -1.66 -17.84
N ALA A 742 -29.13 -2.00 -17.00
CA ALA A 742 -28.36 -3.25 -17.07
C ALA A 742 -29.24 -4.52 -17.28
N ASN A 743 -30.52 -4.45 -16.87
CA ASN A 743 -31.55 -5.46 -17.11
C ASN A 743 -31.76 -5.81 -18.59
N CYS A 744 -31.70 -4.85 -19.53
CA CYS A 744 -31.81 -5.17 -20.95
C CYS A 744 -30.55 -5.86 -21.48
N ALA A 745 -29.38 -5.53 -20.96
CA ALA A 745 -28.12 -6.18 -21.35
C ALA A 745 -28.09 -7.63 -20.87
N MET A 746 -28.48 -7.90 -19.62
CA MET A 746 -28.60 -9.28 -19.09
C MET A 746 -29.70 -10.09 -19.78
N GLN A 747 -30.83 -9.48 -20.14
CA GLN A 747 -31.86 -10.13 -20.98
C GLN A 747 -31.38 -10.44 -22.41
N LEU A 748 -30.43 -9.66 -22.95
CA LEU A 748 -29.83 -9.92 -24.26
C LEU A 748 -28.71 -10.99 -24.17
N VAL A 749 -27.94 -10.99 -23.09
CA VAL A 749 -26.98 -12.07 -22.75
C VAL A 749 -27.74 -13.38 -22.54
N ALA A 750 -28.92 -13.35 -21.91
CA ALA A 750 -29.84 -14.48 -21.82
C ALA A 750 -30.40 -14.95 -23.18
N LYS A 751 -30.33 -14.14 -24.24
CA LYS A 751 -30.60 -14.58 -25.63
C LYS A 751 -29.37 -15.16 -26.34
N LEU A 752 -28.17 -14.84 -25.86
CA LEU A 752 -26.92 -15.46 -26.29
C LEU A 752 -26.68 -16.82 -25.58
N LEU A 753 -27.16 -16.99 -24.33
CA LEU A 753 -27.07 -18.24 -23.54
C LEU A 753 -27.69 -19.49 -24.22
N PRO A 754 -28.88 -19.45 -24.87
CA PRO A 754 -29.45 -20.57 -25.63
C PRO A 754 -28.57 -21.08 -26.77
N LEU A 755 -27.49 -20.38 -27.12
CA LEU A 755 -26.52 -20.83 -28.12
C LEU A 755 -25.58 -21.93 -27.59
N ALA A 756 -25.62 -22.25 -26.29
CA ALA A 756 -24.81 -23.31 -25.65
C ALA A 756 -25.58 -24.61 -25.34
N ALA A 757 -26.93 -24.60 -25.39
CA ALA A 757 -27.76 -25.74 -24.99
C ALA A 757 -28.63 -26.26 -26.15
N SER A 758 -29.00 -27.54 -26.10
CA SER A 758 -29.89 -28.17 -27.10
C SER A 758 -31.30 -27.56 -27.05
N GLU A 759 -32.06 -27.62 -28.16
CA GLU A 759 -33.46 -27.13 -28.24
C GLU A 759 -34.41 -27.68 -27.16
N ALA A 760 -34.02 -28.71 -26.41
CA ALA A 760 -34.79 -29.27 -25.30
C ALA A 760 -34.65 -28.49 -23.97
N ASP A 761 -33.59 -27.71 -23.78
CA ASP A 761 -33.27 -27.03 -22.51
C ASP A 761 -33.79 -25.58 -22.44
N THR A 762 -34.27 -25.04 -23.56
CA THR A 762 -34.76 -23.65 -23.69
C THR A 762 -36.01 -23.32 -22.86
N ALA A 763 -36.73 -24.32 -22.32
CA ALA A 763 -37.92 -24.10 -21.51
C ALA A 763 -37.64 -23.70 -20.04
N LEU A 764 -36.38 -23.75 -19.60
CA LEU A 764 -35.97 -23.45 -18.22
C LEU A 764 -35.21 -22.11 -18.05
N LEU A 765 -34.98 -21.36 -19.14
CA LEU A 765 -34.14 -20.15 -19.18
C LEU A 765 -34.95 -18.83 -19.26
N GLU A 766 -36.21 -18.82 -18.81
CA GLU A 766 -36.86 -17.54 -18.51
C GLU A 766 -36.16 -16.93 -17.29
N VAL A 767 -35.36 -15.87 -17.51
CA VAL A 767 -34.91 -15.03 -16.40
C VAL A 767 -36.18 -14.47 -15.74
N PRO A 768 -36.48 -14.84 -14.48
CA PRO A 768 -37.67 -14.33 -13.84
C PRO A 768 -37.61 -12.80 -13.86
N PRO A 769 -38.74 -12.10 -14.08
CA PRO A 769 -38.77 -10.63 -14.04
C PRO A 769 -38.25 -10.05 -12.71
N ASP A 770 -38.13 -10.91 -11.68
CA ASP A 770 -37.70 -10.62 -10.32
C ASP A 770 -36.33 -11.23 -9.95
N ALA A 771 -35.51 -11.68 -10.91
CA ALA A 771 -34.14 -12.12 -10.61
C ALA A 771 -33.38 -10.99 -9.88
N PRO A 772 -32.68 -11.28 -8.76
CA PRO A 772 -32.04 -10.26 -7.95
C PRO A 772 -31.09 -9.45 -8.84
N LEU A 773 -31.37 -8.16 -8.89
CA LEU A 773 -30.65 -7.15 -9.64
C LEU A 773 -29.15 -7.23 -9.34
N VAL A 774 -28.29 -6.96 -10.32
CA VAL A 774 -27.02 -6.29 -10.01
C VAL A 774 -27.43 -4.85 -9.65
N THR A 775 -27.81 -4.63 -8.39
CA THR A 775 -28.48 -3.42 -7.86
C THR A 775 -27.65 -2.14 -8.00
N GLN A 776 -26.43 -2.19 -8.55
CA GLN A 776 -25.39 -1.19 -8.38
C GLN A 776 -24.79 -0.65 -9.70
N MET A 777 -25.34 -1.02 -10.87
CA MET A 777 -24.86 -0.53 -12.18
C MET A 777 -25.68 0.66 -12.70
N GLN A 778 -25.00 1.68 -13.20
CA GLN A 778 -25.63 2.85 -13.81
C GLN A 778 -26.21 2.53 -15.20
N ALA A 779 -27.04 3.44 -15.74
CA ALA A 779 -27.42 3.35 -17.14
C ALA A 779 -26.22 3.62 -18.05
N MET A 780 -26.07 2.82 -19.12
CA MET A 780 -25.07 3.08 -20.15
C MET A 780 -25.36 4.42 -20.83
N LYS A 781 -24.31 5.19 -21.14
CA LYS A 781 -24.44 6.54 -21.72
C LYS A 781 -23.56 6.67 -22.93
N LEU A 782 -24.09 7.23 -24.02
CA LEU A 782 -23.27 7.69 -25.14
C LEU A 782 -22.56 8.98 -24.71
N LEU A 783 -21.25 9.06 -24.91
CA LEU A 783 -20.46 10.24 -24.59
C LEU A 783 -20.56 11.26 -25.72
N ASP A 784 -20.96 12.49 -25.37
CA ASP A 784 -20.98 13.61 -26.30
C ASP A 784 -19.58 13.85 -26.85
N ARG A 785 -19.47 13.98 -28.17
CA ARG A 785 -18.20 14.42 -28.76
C ARG A 785 -17.91 15.83 -28.27
N PRO A 786 -16.68 16.12 -27.81
CA PRO A 786 -16.30 17.48 -27.48
C PRO A 786 -16.58 18.37 -28.68
N SER A 787 -17.42 19.39 -28.49
CA SER A 787 -17.73 20.38 -29.52
C SER A 787 -16.40 20.99 -29.98
N GLY A 788 -16.06 20.74 -31.25
CA GLY A 788 -14.73 21.03 -31.79
C GLY A 788 -14.29 22.48 -31.57
N LYS A 789 -12.99 22.64 -31.32
CA LYS A 789 -12.30 23.89 -31.63
C LYS A 789 -12.01 23.98 -33.13
#